data_AF-A0A9C9K9M2-F1
#
_entry.id   AF-A0A9C9K9M2-F1
#
_cell.length_a   1.000
_cell.length_b   1.000
_cell.length_c   1.000
_cell.angle_alpha   90.00
_cell.angle_beta   90.00
_cell.angle_gamma   90.00
#
_symmetry.space_group_name_H-M   'P 1'
#
loop_
_entity.id
_entity.type
_entity.pdbx_description
1 polymer ?
#
loop_
_entity_poly.entity_id
_entity_poly.type
_entity_poly.pdbx_seq_one_letter_code
_entity_poly.pdbx_strand_id
1 'polypeptide(L)'
;MSKLLKSVILGFVVGLLGIVLSLTSFGHGLEENIGLGLLFKLRGERDAPSDVIVVNIDKASSDKLNLPNRPAEWPRALHARLIENLLKQGAEVIVFDVTFDKERDPVNDRIFAQAVRKARNVVFCEFLRKEVVPFGKLNGAPSGKLNIEELIMPIPILAKHAAALAPFPLPKLPFRVNQYWTFKTSAGDTPTLPVVAFQVYGFQVYNEFIELLKKNYPNKIDVLSLQKDKLIDSGNVVKLMMTLRDIFQKNPAIADRMLAELKSSKTLASDRRKRKILTALIKMYQAPDSRYLNFYGPSGTITTVPYNQVLYLNNDMGTGLKKIDFRGKVIFIGQAETQPYLQKDGFYTVFTTTDGLDLNGVEIAATAFANILEGLPVRPLSMPSLTVLLLICGLFLGVVAFLLPSIPAVITIIVMNALYLYFALYQFTTAGVWYPLVVPCLLQSPASFFGAVVWKYVDSGRERQKIRKAFSYYLPEDILDKLIMNIGDIRGSTKVVNGTCLYTDLEQYTALSETMEPEELSNFIKQYYETIFGPVKRYGGVVSNVVADSMLALWVSALPDDQQRKNACLAALDLAEEVQMFNQSSPDVKISTRIGLNFGRFLLGNIGAIDHYEYRPIGDIVNTTARLEGLNKHLGTYLLASAETIEGIRGILAREVGRFLLYGKAKPVRVFELICRADKMTEEQKELCLSFAEALDAFRRQLWEDAAEKFHDIINKYGKDGPSQYYLELIAHYREEPPGKLWDGLICVEKK
;
A
#
# COMPACT_ATOMS: atom_id res chain seq x y z
N MET A 1 7.92 17.02 4.96
CA MET A 1 8.52 15.99 4.08
C MET A 1 8.20 16.32 2.64
N SER A 2 9.22 16.34 1.77
CA SER A 2 9.05 16.54 0.32
C SER A 2 8.24 15.39 -0.30
N LYS A 3 7.61 15.63 -1.46
CA LYS A 3 6.88 14.58 -2.20
C LYS A 3 7.81 13.42 -2.59
N LEU A 4 9.07 13.73 -2.93
CA LEU A 4 10.10 12.75 -3.26
C LEU A 4 10.46 11.84 -2.07
N LEU A 5 10.62 12.41 -0.87
CA LEU A 5 10.93 11.59 0.31
C LEU A 5 9.77 10.64 0.64
N LYS A 6 8.52 11.12 0.55
CA LYS A 6 7.33 10.28 0.76
C LYS A 6 7.24 9.15 -0.26
N SER A 7 7.54 9.42 -1.54
CA SER A 7 7.50 8.42 -2.60
C SER A 7 8.56 7.34 -2.43
N VAL A 8 9.77 7.72 -2.00
CA VAL A 8 10.86 6.77 -1.68
C VAL A 8 10.49 5.91 -0.47
N ILE A 9 9.92 6.49 0.59
CA ILE A 9 9.46 5.73 1.77
C ILE A 9 8.40 4.69 1.37
N LEU A 10 7.37 5.12 0.63
CA LEU A 10 6.33 4.22 0.15
C LEU A 10 6.92 3.09 -0.70
N GLY A 11 7.78 3.44 -1.67
CA GLY A 11 8.41 2.47 -2.55
C GLY A 11 9.31 1.48 -1.81
N PHE A 12 10.06 1.94 -0.81
CA PHE A 12 10.88 1.08 0.04
C PHE A 12 10.04 0.09 0.85
N VAL A 13 8.93 0.56 1.45
CA VAL A 13 8.00 -0.31 2.20
C VAL A 13 7.37 -1.36 1.29
N VAL A 14 6.93 -0.98 0.09
CA VAL A 14 6.38 -1.92 -0.91
C VAL A 14 7.45 -2.91 -1.40
N GLY A 15 8.68 -2.44 -1.59
CA GLY A 15 9.83 -3.27 -1.92
C GLY A 15 10.08 -4.34 -0.85
N LEU A 16 10.16 -3.91 0.41
CA LEU A 16 10.39 -4.79 1.57
C LEU A 16 9.25 -5.79 1.75
N LEU A 17 8.00 -5.37 1.60
CA LEU A 17 6.84 -6.27 1.67
C LEU A 17 6.87 -7.33 0.57
N GLY A 18 7.27 -6.95 -0.65
CA GLY A 18 7.48 -7.90 -1.75
C GLY A 18 8.58 -8.92 -1.44
N ILE A 19 9.70 -8.48 -0.87
CA ILE A 19 10.79 -9.36 -0.44
C ILE A 19 10.29 -10.35 0.62
N VAL A 20 9.69 -9.85 1.70
CA VAL A 20 9.15 -10.69 2.78
C VAL A 20 8.19 -11.73 2.22
N LEU A 21 7.26 -11.33 1.36
CA LEU A 21 6.30 -12.25 0.77
C LEU A 21 6.98 -13.31 -0.11
N SER A 22 7.97 -12.94 -0.92
CA SER A 22 8.72 -13.88 -1.77
C SER A 22 9.52 -14.93 -0.98
N LEU A 23 9.89 -14.62 0.27
CA LEU A 23 10.56 -15.55 1.19
C LEU A 23 9.57 -16.53 1.85
N THR A 24 8.27 -16.25 1.81
CA THR A 24 7.26 -17.17 2.36
C THR A 24 6.95 -18.31 1.40
N SER A 25 6.60 -19.48 1.94
CA SER A 25 6.13 -20.62 1.15
C SER A 25 4.89 -20.29 0.31
N PHE A 26 4.03 -19.40 0.82
CA PHE A 26 2.86 -18.90 0.11
C PHE A 26 3.24 -18.08 -1.12
N GLY A 27 4.11 -17.07 -0.97
CA GLY A 27 4.55 -16.23 -2.09
C GLY A 27 5.29 -17.02 -3.16
N HIS A 28 6.21 -17.92 -2.76
CA HIS A 28 6.88 -18.82 -3.68
C HIS A 28 5.89 -19.75 -4.40
N GLY A 29 4.92 -20.31 -3.68
CA GLY A 29 3.87 -21.15 -4.26
C GLY A 29 2.98 -20.43 -5.27
N LEU A 30 2.65 -19.16 -5.04
CA LEU A 30 1.91 -18.34 -6.02
C LEU A 30 2.74 -18.12 -7.30
N GLU A 31 4.00 -17.73 -7.14
CA GLU A 31 4.89 -17.52 -8.29
C GLU A 31 5.07 -18.82 -9.07
N GLU A 32 5.26 -19.94 -8.40
CA GLU A 32 5.50 -21.23 -9.07
C GLU A 32 4.24 -21.76 -9.78
N ASN A 33 3.07 -21.67 -9.15
CA ASN A 33 1.86 -22.26 -9.72
C ASN A 33 1.21 -21.36 -10.78
N ILE A 34 1.20 -20.04 -10.54
CA ILE A 34 0.55 -19.05 -11.38
C ILE A 34 1.57 -18.38 -12.31
N GLY A 35 2.64 -17.81 -11.76
CA GLY A 35 3.64 -17.04 -12.52
C GLY A 35 4.37 -17.90 -13.55
N LEU A 36 5.04 -18.95 -13.11
CA LEU A 36 5.74 -19.90 -13.99
C LEU A 36 4.77 -20.61 -14.94
N GLY A 37 3.58 -20.98 -14.45
CA GLY A 37 2.51 -21.54 -15.29
C GLY A 37 2.10 -20.61 -16.43
N LEU A 38 1.96 -19.31 -16.17
CA LEU A 38 1.66 -18.30 -17.19
C LEU A 38 2.79 -18.17 -18.23
N LEU A 39 4.05 -18.20 -17.79
CA LEU A 39 5.21 -18.17 -18.71
C LEU A 39 5.21 -19.36 -19.67
N PHE A 40 4.93 -20.58 -19.17
CA PHE A 40 4.79 -21.75 -20.03
C PHE A 40 3.64 -21.63 -21.02
N LYS A 41 2.47 -21.15 -20.58
CA LYS A 41 1.30 -20.93 -21.45
C LYS A 41 1.56 -19.88 -22.54
N LEU A 42 2.21 -18.76 -22.20
CA LEU A 42 2.53 -17.70 -23.14
C LEU A 42 3.62 -18.11 -24.14
N ARG A 43 4.61 -18.88 -23.69
CA ARG A 43 5.62 -19.44 -24.59
C ARG A 43 5.03 -20.48 -25.54
N GLY A 44 4.09 -21.28 -25.05
CA GLY A 44 3.53 -22.40 -25.79
C GLY A 44 4.49 -23.59 -25.92
N GLU A 45 4.21 -24.41 -26.93
CA GLU A 45 4.95 -25.61 -27.28
C GLU A 45 6.30 -25.29 -27.93
N ARG A 46 7.27 -26.18 -27.74
CA ARG A 46 8.63 -26.10 -28.27
C ARG A 46 9.04 -27.49 -28.74
N ASP A 47 9.81 -27.53 -29.83
CA ASP A 47 10.41 -28.77 -30.32
C ASP A 47 11.32 -29.42 -29.27
N ALA A 48 11.06 -30.70 -29.00
CA ALA A 48 11.92 -31.55 -28.17
C ALA A 48 13.18 -31.98 -28.95
N PRO A 49 14.31 -32.22 -28.27
CA PRO A 49 15.53 -32.67 -28.94
C PRO A 49 15.33 -34.08 -29.54
N SER A 50 15.80 -34.25 -30.79
CA SER A 50 15.69 -35.52 -31.52
C SER A 50 16.58 -36.64 -30.96
N ASP A 51 17.47 -36.32 -30.02
CA ASP A 51 18.37 -37.25 -29.32
C ASP A 51 17.64 -38.19 -28.33
N VAL A 52 16.37 -37.90 -28.01
CA VAL A 52 15.57 -38.63 -27.02
C VAL A 52 14.29 -39.14 -27.67
N ILE A 53 13.98 -40.42 -27.46
CA ILE A 53 12.76 -41.06 -27.95
C ILE A 53 12.08 -41.77 -26.78
N VAL A 54 10.77 -41.64 -26.69
CA VAL A 54 9.94 -42.43 -25.77
C VAL A 54 9.36 -43.61 -26.54
N VAL A 55 9.56 -44.82 -26.04
CA VAL A 55 8.85 -46.01 -26.50
C VAL A 55 7.74 -46.30 -25.50
N ASN A 56 6.52 -45.98 -25.91
CA ASN A 56 5.37 -46.02 -25.04
C ASN A 56 4.73 -47.42 -25.03
N ILE A 57 4.56 -48.00 -23.85
CA ILE A 57 3.76 -49.20 -23.63
C ILE A 57 2.32 -48.78 -23.35
N ASP A 58 1.54 -48.64 -24.43
CA ASP A 58 0.14 -48.21 -24.39
C ASP A 58 -0.85 -49.37 -24.47
N LYS A 59 -2.11 -49.07 -24.20
CA LYS A 59 -3.23 -50.01 -24.34
C LYS A 59 -3.33 -50.58 -25.76
N ALA A 60 -3.09 -49.77 -26.78
CA ALA A 60 -3.10 -50.23 -28.17
C ALA A 60 -2.03 -51.30 -28.46
N SER A 61 -0.84 -51.17 -27.86
CA SER A 61 0.20 -52.20 -27.91
C SER A 61 -0.23 -53.45 -27.15
N SER A 62 -0.85 -53.29 -25.98
CA SER A 62 -1.39 -54.40 -25.17
C SER A 62 -2.44 -55.21 -25.95
N ASP A 63 -3.40 -54.52 -26.57
CA ASP A 63 -4.50 -55.11 -27.34
C ASP A 63 -3.96 -55.84 -28.59
N LYS A 64 -3.03 -55.22 -29.33
CA LYS A 64 -2.41 -55.85 -30.52
C LYS A 64 -1.57 -57.07 -30.19
N LEU A 65 -0.97 -57.12 -29.00
CA LEU A 65 -0.17 -58.24 -28.53
C LEU A 65 -1.00 -59.28 -27.77
N ASN A 66 -2.29 -59.05 -27.55
CA ASN A 66 -3.17 -59.87 -26.71
C ASN A 66 -2.62 -60.08 -25.28
N LEU A 67 -2.11 -59.01 -24.67
CA LEU A 67 -1.53 -59.02 -23.33
C LEU A 67 -2.33 -58.14 -22.35
N PRO A 68 -2.24 -58.37 -21.03
CA PRO A 68 -2.87 -57.49 -20.04
C PRO A 68 -2.20 -56.11 -20.01
N ASN A 69 -2.93 -55.05 -19.65
CA ASN A 69 -2.40 -53.68 -19.53
C ASN A 69 -1.54 -53.48 -18.26
N ARG A 70 -0.57 -54.37 -18.07
CA ARG A 70 0.41 -54.35 -16.98
C ARG A 70 1.77 -54.79 -17.56
N PRO A 71 2.59 -53.85 -18.05
CA PRO A 71 3.83 -54.17 -18.79
C PRO A 71 4.86 -54.97 -17.98
N ALA A 72 4.87 -54.78 -16.66
CA ALA A 72 5.67 -55.58 -15.72
C ALA A 72 5.33 -57.08 -15.77
N GLU A 73 4.11 -57.41 -16.24
CA GLU A 73 3.58 -58.76 -16.32
C GLU A 73 3.82 -59.46 -17.67
N TRP A 74 4.27 -58.72 -18.68
CA TRP A 74 4.46 -59.24 -20.04
C TRP A 74 5.60 -60.27 -20.11
N PRO A 75 5.53 -61.25 -21.04
CA PRO A 75 6.61 -62.20 -21.26
C PRO A 75 7.95 -61.49 -21.50
N ARG A 76 8.97 -61.86 -20.72
CA ARG A 76 10.27 -61.18 -20.73
C ARG A 76 11.03 -61.34 -22.05
N ALA A 77 10.73 -62.39 -22.81
CA ALA A 77 11.22 -62.53 -24.18
C ALA A 77 10.79 -61.37 -25.12
N LEU A 78 9.65 -60.71 -24.88
CA LEU A 78 9.25 -59.54 -25.66
C LEU A 78 10.17 -58.35 -25.38
N HIS A 79 10.48 -58.09 -24.11
CA HIS A 79 11.42 -57.04 -23.71
C HIS A 79 12.83 -57.34 -24.22
N ALA A 80 13.23 -58.62 -24.24
CA ALA A 80 14.49 -59.07 -24.83
C ALA A 80 14.56 -58.77 -26.34
N ARG A 81 13.51 -59.13 -27.09
CA ARG A 81 13.41 -58.84 -28.53
C ARG A 81 13.39 -57.34 -28.81
N LEU A 82 12.75 -56.54 -27.97
CA LEU A 82 12.76 -55.08 -28.06
C LEU A 82 14.20 -54.55 -27.96
N ILE A 83 14.94 -54.98 -26.93
CA ILE A 83 16.35 -54.60 -26.76
C ILE A 83 17.15 -54.96 -28.01
N GLU A 84 17.02 -56.19 -28.53
CA GLU A 84 17.74 -56.62 -29.72
C GLU A 84 17.42 -55.77 -30.96
N ASN A 85 16.14 -55.41 -31.17
CA ASN A 85 15.73 -54.53 -32.26
C ASN A 85 16.33 -53.13 -32.10
N LEU A 86 16.27 -52.54 -30.90
CA LEU A 86 16.82 -51.21 -30.63
C LEU A 86 18.35 -51.17 -30.78
N LEU A 87 19.05 -52.22 -30.33
CA LEU A 87 20.49 -52.37 -30.52
C LEU A 87 20.87 -52.45 -32.00
N LYS A 88 20.12 -53.23 -32.80
CA LYS A 88 20.35 -53.32 -34.26
C LYS A 88 20.17 -51.97 -34.95
N GLN A 89 19.26 -51.13 -34.45
CA GLN A 89 19.02 -49.78 -34.95
C GLN A 89 20.01 -48.73 -34.39
N GLY A 90 20.93 -49.13 -33.51
CA GLY A 90 21.99 -48.29 -32.99
C GLY A 90 21.58 -47.40 -31.81
N ALA A 91 20.57 -47.79 -31.02
CA ALA A 91 20.21 -47.09 -29.78
C ALA A 91 21.41 -47.02 -28.82
N GLU A 92 21.67 -45.83 -28.28
CA GLU A 92 22.84 -45.58 -27.44
C GLU A 92 22.63 -46.02 -26.00
N VAL A 93 21.47 -45.70 -25.43
CA VAL A 93 21.07 -46.08 -24.08
C VAL A 93 19.60 -46.48 -24.10
N ILE A 94 19.28 -47.59 -23.43
CA ILE A 94 17.92 -48.12 -23.33
C ILE A 94 17.52 -48.05 -21.86
N VAL A 95 16.53 -47.22 -21.54
CA VAL A 95 16.06 -46.99 -20.17
C VAL A 95 14.68 -47.61 -20.00
N PHE A 96 14.52 -48.48 -19.02
CA PHE A 96 13.22 -49.09 -18.68
C PHE A 96 12.66 -48.44 -17.41
N ASP A 97 11.59 -47.67 -17.57
CA ASP A 97 10.69 -47.22 -16.50
C ASP A 97 9.55 -48.24 -16.30
N VAL A 98 9.95 -49.49 -16.03
CA VAL A 98 9.05 -50.62 -15.74
C VAL A 98 9.66 -51.40 -14.58
N THR A 99 8.84 -51.75 -13.58
CA THR A 99 9.30 -52.49 -12.40
C THR A 99 9.36 -53.99 -12.70
N PHE A 100 10.54 -54.58 -12.50
CA PHE A 100 10.80 -56.01 -12.73
C PHE A 100 11.24 -56.72 -11.43
N ASP A 101 10.49 -56.53 -10.35
CA ASP A 101 10.80 -56.96 -8.97
C ASP A 101 10.48 -58.43 -8.67
N LYS A 102 9.69 -59.10 -9.51
CA LYS A 102 9.24 -60.49 -9.32
C LYS A 102 9.70 -61.41 -10.44
N GLU A 103 10.20 -62.58 -10.06
CA GLU A 103 10.44 -63.70 -10.98
C GLU A 103 9.10 -64.20 -11.53
N ARG A 104 9.08 -64.60 -12.80
CA ARG A 104 7.85 -65.09 -13.45
C ARG A 104 8.05 -66.40 -14.16
N ASP A 105 8.90 -66.38 -15.17
CA ASP A 105 9.24 -67.55 -15.96
C ASP A 105 10.76 -67.58 -16.10
N PRO A 106 11.44 -68.53 -15.43
CA PRO A 106 12.89 -68.61 -15.43
C PRO A 106 13.52 -68.66 -16.81
N VAL A 107 12.84 -69.23 -17.82
CA VAL A 107 13.36 -69.29 -19.20
C VAL A 107 13.33 -67.91 -19.82
N ASN A 108 12.18 -67.24 -19.76
CA ASN A 108 12.00 -65.89 -20.29
C ASN A 108 12.85 -64.85 -19.55
N ASP A 109 12.98 -64.96 -18.21
CA ASP A 109 13.84 -64.10 -17.38
C ASP A 109 15.32 -64.24 -17.78
N ARG A 110 15.79 -65.47 -18.08
CA ARG A 110 17.15 -65.71 -18.60
C ARG A 110 17.35 -65.12 -20.01
N ILE A 111 16.37 -65.26 -20.91
CA ILE A 111 16.45 -64.67 -22.26
C ILE A 111 16.59 -63.15 -22.16
N PHE A 112 15.80 -62.51 -21.29
CA PHE A 112 15.88 -61.07 -21.09
C PHE A 112 17.21 -60.64 -20.46
N ALA A 113 17.67 -61.36 -19.44
CA ALA A 113 18.97 -61.13 -18.83
C ALA A 113 20.14 -61.25 -19.84
N GLN A 114 20.08 -62.22 -20.76
CA GLN A 114 21.07 -62.37 -21.83
C GLN A 114 21.04 -61.21 -22.82
N ALA A 115 19.85 -60.75 -23.23
CA ALA A 115 19.71 -59.58 -24.09
C ALA A 115 20.27 -58.31 -23.43
N VAL A 116 19.96 -58.09 -22.16
CA VAL A 116 20.49 -56.99 -21.34
C VAL A 116 22.03 -57.06 -21.25
N ARG A 117 22.58 -58.25 -20.97
CA ARG A 117 24.03 -58.47 -20.90
C ARG A 117 24.72 -58.17 -22.23
N LYS A 118 24.12 -58.56 -23.35
CA LYS A 118 24.63 -58.31 -24.70
C LYS A 118 24.59 -56.82 -25.06
N ALA A 119 23.57 -56.11 -24.58
CA ALA A 119 23.36 -54.68 -24.82
C ALA A 119 24.42 -53.80 -24.16
N ARG A 120 24.78 -54.10 -22.90
CA ARG A 120 25.70 -53.29 -22.05
C ARG A 120 25.33 -51.80 -21.93
N ASN A 121 24.11 -51.40 -22.28
CA ASN A 121 23.66 -50.00 -22.24
C ASN A 121 22.22 -49.85 -21.71
N VAL A 122 21.76 -50.84 -20.95
CA VAL A 122 20.39 -50.90 -20.41
C VAL A 122 20.37 -50.40 -18.96
N VAL A 123 19.48 -49.47 -18.65
CA VAL A 123 19.25 -48.93 -17.31
C VAL A 123 17.84 -49.32 -16.85
N PHE A 124 17.71 -49.89 -15.65
CA PHE A 124 16.40 -50.20 -15.06
C PHE A 124 16.02 -49.20 -13.97
N CYS A 125 14.73 -48.89 -13.91
CA CYS A 125 14.13 -48.12 -12.82
C CYS A 125 14.00 -48.97 -11.55
N GLU A 126 14.41 -48.42 -10.42
CA GLU A 126 14.16 -48.98 -9.09
C GLU A 126 12.89 -48.37 -8.51
N PHE A 127 12.01 -49.20 -7.98
CA PHE A 127 10.79 -48.71 -7.36
C PHE A 127 11.06 -48.28 -5.92
N LEU A 128 10.68 -47.05 -5.57
CA LEU A 128 10.83 -46.55 -4.20
C LEU A 128 9.54 -46.76 -3.41
N ARG A 129 9.53 -47.77 -2.53
CA ARG A 129 8.42 -48.02 -1.61
C ARG A 129 8.55 -47.09 -0.39
N LYS A 130 7.47 -46.40 -0.03
CA LYS A 130 7.41 -45.59 1.20
C LYS A 130 6.49 -46.27 2.21
N GLU A 131 6.99 -46.50 3.41
CA GLU A 131 6.23 -46.99 4.56
C GLU A 131 6.28 -45.98 5.70
N VAL A 132 5.11 -45.61 6.23
CA VAL A 132 5.00 -44.69 7.36
C VAL A 132 4.85 -45.53 8.61
N VAL A 133 5.92 -45.65 9.40
CA VAL A 133 5.93 -46.42 10.64
C VAL A 133 5.74 -45.45 11.82
N PRO A 134 4.80 -45.69 12.75
CA PRO A 134 4.69 -44.89 13.96
C PRO A 134 5.96 -45.02 14.80
N PHE A 135 6.50 -43.88 15.22
CA PHE A 135 7.76 -43.80 15.97
C PHE A 135 7.54 -43.21 17.35
N GLY A 136 8.03 -43.93 18.38
CA GLY A 136 7.90 -43.58 19.79
C GLY A 136 6.50 -43.83 20.37
N LYS A 137 6.44 -44.17 21.65
CA LYS A 137 5.20 -44.23 22.44
C LYS A 137 5.34 -43.24 23.59
N LEU A 138 4.56 -42.15 23.60
CA LEU A 138 4.30 -41.38 24.82
C LEU A 138 2.90 -41.76 25.31
N ASN A 139 2.78 -42.26 26.54
CA ASN A 139 1.50 -42.66 27.16
C ASN A 139 0.64 -43.61 26.31
N GLY A 140 1.26 -44.57 25.62
CA GLY A 140 0.53 -45.55 24.81
C GLY A 140 0.03 -45.05 23.44
N ALA A 141 0.19 -43.75 23.14
CA ALA A 141 -0.10 -43.17 21.82
C ALA A 141 1.21 -42.97 21.02
N PRO A 142 1.19 -43.17 19.69
CA PRO A 142 2.36 -42.95 18.84
C PRO A 142 2.77 -41.47 18.85
N SER A 143 4.02 -41.18 19.24
CA SER A 143 4.53 -39.81 19.43
C SER A 143 5.14 -39.18 18.16
N GLY A 144 5.12 -39.89 17.03
CA GLY A 144 5.68 -39.43 15.76
C GLY A 144 5.43 -40.42 14.61
N LYS A 145 5.76 -39.99 13.39
CA LYS A 145 5.71 -40.80 12.16
C LYS A 145 7.11 -40.83 11.55
N LEU A 146 7.69 -42.01 11.36
CA LEU A 146 8.92 -42.23 10.62
C LEU A 146 8.57 -42.67 9.20
N ASN A 147 9.07 -41.95 8.20
CA ASN A 147 8.91 -42.36 6.80
C ASN A 147 10.13 -43.20 6.42
N ILE A 148 9.95 -44.50 6.24
CA ILE A 148 10.97 -45.42 5.72
C ILE A 148 10.79 -45.46 4.20
N GLU A 149 11.85 -45.14 3.46
CA GLU A 149 11.89 -45.30 2.01
C GLU A 149 12.80 -46.48 1.67
N GLU A 150 12.29 -47.47 0.94
CA GLU A 150 13.01 -48.70 0.55
C GLU A 150 13.09 -48.79 -0.98
N LEU A 151 14.28 -49.10 -1.49
CA LEU A 151 14.53 -49.33 -2.91
C LEU A 151 14.27 -50.79 -3.26
N ILE A 152 13.29 -51.03 -4.12
CA ILE A 152 12.99 -52.34 -4.67
C ILE A 152 13.72 -52.49 -5.99
N MET A 153 14.72 -53.38 -5.99
CA MET A 153 15.54 -53.70 -7.15
C MET A 153 14.81 -54.66 -8.11
N PRO A 154 15.18 -54.67 -9.41
CA PRO A 154 14.82 -55.75 -10.30
C PRO A 154 15.33 -57.11 -9.81
N ILE A 155 14.77 -58.21 -10.33
CA ILE A 155 15.23 -59.56 -10.00
C ILE A 155 16.75 -59.70 -10.19
N PRO A 156 17.46 -60.47 -9.34
CA PRO A 156 18.92 -60.47 -9.29
C PRO A 156 19.61 -60.74 -10.63
N ILE A 157 19.03 -61.61 -11.47
CA ILE A 157 19.59 -61.95 -12.79
C ILE A 157 19.55 -60.78 -13.79
N LEU A 158 18.54 -59.90 -13.68
CA LEU A 158 18.45 -58.68 -14.50
C LEU A 158 19.32 -57.57 -13.91
N ALA A 159 19.21 -57.38 -12.59
CA ALA A 159 19.98 -56.39 -11.84
C ALA A 159 21.47 -56.52 -12.13
N LYS A 160 22.02 -57.75 -12.08
CA LYS A 160 23.44 -58.07 -12.33
C LYS A 160 23.95 -57.69 -13.72
N HIS A 161 23.08 -57.69 -14.74
CA HIS A 161 23.49 -57.48 -16.13
C HIS A 161 23.16 -56.08 -16.66
N ALA A 162 22.39 -55.30 -15.92
CA ALA A 162 22.09 -53.91 -16.26
C ALA A 162 23.36 -53.04 -16.19
N ALA A 163 23.43 -52.03 -17.06
CA ALA A 163 24.48 -51.03 -17.01
C ALA A 163 24.39 -50.20 -15.71
N ALA A 164 23.17 -49.87 -15.29
CA ALA A 164 22.89 -49.20 -14.01
C ALA A 164 21.45 -49.44 -13.54
N LEU A 165 21.22 -49.21 -12.26
CA LEU A 165 19.92 -49.19 -11.61
C LEU A 165 19.74 -47.82 -10.97
N ALA A 166 18.53 -47.25 -11.05
CA ALA A 166 18.27 -45.92 -10.51
C ALA A 166 16.80 -45.71 -10.19
N PRO A 167 16.46 -45.07 -9.07
CA PRO A 167 15.06 -44.76 -8.77
C PRO A 167 14.59 -43.51 -9.53
N PHE A 168 13.30 -43.43 -9.82
CA PHE A 168 12.67 -42.21 -10.34
C PHE A 168 11.48 -41.73 -9.52
N PRO A 169 11.72 -41.30 -8.27
CA PRO A 169 10.68 -40.67 -7.48
C PRO A 169 10.43 -39.27 -8.07
N LEU A 170 9.16 -38.88 -8.15
CA LEU A 170 8.77 -37.51 -8.46
C LEU A 170 8.13 -36.86 -7.22
N PRO A 171 8.31 -35.53 -7.02
CA PRO A 171 7.69 -34.82 -5.92
C PRO A 171 6.16 -34.81 -6.10
N LYS A 172 5.49 -35.76 -5.44
CA LYS A 172 4.02 -35.78 -5.29
C LYS A 172 3.64 -34.75 -4.20
N LEU A 173 3.61 -33.47 -4.55
CA LEU A 173 3.16 -32.37 -3.70
C LEU A 173 2.03 -31.60 -4.41
N PRO A 174 1.07 -31.01 -3.67
CA PRO A 174 -0.36 -31.19 -3.93
C PRO A 174 -0.95 -30.59 -5.22
N PHE A 175 -0.21 -29.85 -6.05
CA PHE A 175 -0.82 -29.08 -7.14
C PHE A 175 -0.17 -29.27 -8.53
N ARG A 176 1.14 -29.53 -8.64
CA ARG A 176 1.81 -29.73 -9.95
C ARG A 176 3.24 -30.29 -9.81
N VAL A 177 3.67 -31.15 -10.72
CA VAL A 177 5.07 -31.55 -10.89
C VAL A 177 5.79 -30.52 -11.75
N ASN A 178 6.63 -29.69 -11.13
CA ASN A 178 7.50 -28.73 -11.82
C ASN A 178 8.99 -29.07 -11.70
N GLN A 179 9.34 -30.02 -10.84
CA GLN A 179 10.71 -30.38 -10.52
C GLN A 179 10.92 -31.89 -10.56
N TYR A 180 12.18 -32.30 -10.75
CA TYR A 180 12.65 -33.66 -10.52
C TYR A 180 13.89 -33.63 -9.63
N TRP A 181 14.13 -34.70 -8.87
CA TRP A 181 15.38 -34.86 -8.14
C TRP A 181 16.48 -35.33 -9.08
N THR A 182 17.65 -34.74 -9.01
CA THR A 182 18.87 -35.23 -9.67
C THR A 182 19.52 -36.30 -8.80
N PHE A 183 19.71 -36.00 -7.51
CA PHE A 183 20.18 -36.89 -6.47
C PHE A 183 19.18 -36.88 -5.32
N LYS A 184 18.82 -38.05 -4.78
CA LYS A 184 17.81 -38.14 -3.71
C LYS A 184 18.44 -38.44 -2.36
N THR A 185 18.54 -37.42 -1.52
CA THR A 185 19.16 -37.47 -0.19
C THR A 185 18.46 -38.45 0.77
N SER A 186 17.13 -38.48 0.79
CA SER A 186 16.38 -39.40 1.67
C SER A 186 16.54 -40.88 1.31
N ALA A 187 17.10 -41.17 0.13
CA ALA A 187 17.46 -42.52 -0.32
C ALA A 187 18.99 -42.71 -0.39
N GLY A 188 19.76 -42.00 0.46
CA GLY A 188 21.22 -42.14 0.55
C GLY A 188 22.00 -41.38 -0.52
N ASP A 189 21.52 -40.20 -0.94
CA ASP A 189 22.08 -39.40 -2.04
C ASP A 189 22.19 -40.15 -3.38
N THR A 190 21.30 -41.13 -3.58
CA THR A 190 21.29 -41.97 -4.77
C THR A 190 20.91 -41.14 -6.01
N PRO A 191 21.67 -41.23 -7.12
CA PRO A 191 21.34 -40.57 -8.39
C PRO A 191 20.07 -41.16 -9.00
N THR A 192 19.22 -40.31 -9.58
CA THR A 192 17.94 -40.71 -10.16
C THR A 192 18.04 -41.16 -11.61
N LEU A 193 16.97 -41.79 -12.12
CA LEU A 193 16.92 -42.36 -13.47
C LEU A 193 17.40 -41.41 -14.60
N PRO A 194 16.99 -40.14 -14.70
CA PRO A 194 17.43 -39.26 -15.79
C PRO A 194 18.93 -38.95 -15.75
N VAL A 195 19.51 -38.75 -14.57
CA VAL A 195 20.95 -38.44 -14.43
C VAL A 195 21.80 -39.68 -14.62
N VAL A 196 21.32 -40.87 -14.20
CA VAL A 196 22.01 -42.14 -14.44
C VAL A 196 21.98 -42.48 -15.93
N ALA A 197 20.83 -42.34 -16.59
CA ALA A 197 20.73 -42.47 -18.05
C ALA A 197 21.68 -41.51 -18.76
N PHE A 198 21.78 -40.26 -18.29
CA PHE A 198 22.71 -39.27 -18.83
C PHE A 198 24.18 -39.62 -18.59
N GLN A 199 24.54 -40.18 -17.43
CA GLN A 199 25.89 -40.66 -17.16
C GLN A 199 26.26 -41.83 -18.07
N VAL A 200 25.34 -42.77 -18.30
CA VAL A 200 25.57 -43.91 -19.22
C VAL A 200 25.75 -43.41 -20.65
N TYR A 201 24.93 -42.46 -21.10
CA TYR A 201 25.08 -41.78 -22.39
C TYR A 201 26.42 -41.02 -22.48
N GLY A 202 26.85 -40.41 -21.37
CA GLY A 202 28.11 -39.70 -21.23
C GLY A 202 29.35 -40.58 -21.33
N PHE A 203 29.23 -41.91 -21.28
CA PHE A 203 30.40 -42.80 -21.43
C PHE A 203 31.07 -42.72 -22.81
N GLN A 204 30.44 -42.08 -23.80
CA GLN A 204 31.09 -41.74 -25.07
C GLN A 204 32.25 -40.75 -24.92
N VAL A 205 32.19 -39.88 -23.90
CA VAL A 205 33.18 -38.81 -23.64
C VAL A 205 33.87 -38.99 -22.29
N TYR A 206 33.84 -40.21 -21.75
CA TYR A 206 34.33 -40.49 -20.40
C TYR A 206 35.81 -40.18 -20.23
N ASN A 207 36.64 -40.57 -21.20
CA ASN A 207 38.08 -40.37 -21.15
C ASN A 207 38.40 -38.87 -21.13
N GLU A 208 37.77 -38.11 -22.02
CA GLU A 208 37.89 -36.65 -22.09
C GLU A 208 37.41 -35.99 -20.79
N PHE A 209 36.31 -36.46 -20.20
CA PHE A 209 35.81 -35.96 -18.91
C PHE A 209 36.79 -36.19 -17.77
N ILE A 210 37.36 -37.40 -17.67
CA ILE A 210 38.32 -37.76 -16.63
C ILE A 210 39.65 -37.02 -16.82
N GLU A 211 40.12 -36.81 -18.05
CA GLU A 211 41.30 -35.98 -18.34
C GLU A 211 41.10 -34.54 -17.91
N LEU A 212 39.93 -33.95 -18.20
CA LEU A 212 39.58 -32.61 -17.74
C LEU A 212 39.54 -32.53 -16.21
N LEU A 213 38.99 -33.55 -15.55
CA LEU A 213 38.94 -33.62 -14.10
C LEU A 213 40.35 -33.75 -13.50
N LYS A 214 41.19 -34.64 -14.06
CA LYS A 214 42.60 -34.85 -13.66
C LYS A 214 43.41 -33.57 -13.73
N LYS A 215 43.27 -32.81 -14.80
CA LYS A 215 43.98 -31.54 -14.99
C LYS A 215 43.60 -30.50 -13.92
N ASN A 216 42.36 -30.52 -13.44
CA ASN A 216 41.83 -29.51 -12.51
C ASN A 216 41.81 -29.97 -11.04
N TYR A 217 41.98 -31.27 -10.78
CA TYR A 217 41.97 -31.87 -9.45
C TYR A 217 42.90 -33.10 -9.36
N PRO A 218 44.23 -32.90 -9.32
CA PRO A 218 45.23 -33.98 -9.42
C PRO A 218 45.27 -34.93 -8.20
N ASN A 219 44.75 -34.53 -7.04
CA ASN A 219 44.81 -35.31 -5.80
C ASN A 219 43.61 -36.28 -5.67
N LYS A 220 43.85 -37.56 -5.31
CA LYS A 220 42.83 -38.63 -5.08
C LYS A 220 42.11 -39.21 -6.32
N ILE A 221 42.82 -39.49 -7.42
CA ILE A 221 42.20 -39.99 -8.66
C ILE A 221 42.34 -41.51 -8.85
N ASP A 222 43.10 -42.22 -8.00
CA ASP A 222 43.32 -43.66 -8.18
C ASP A 222 42.02 -44.49 -8.19
N VAL A 223 40.95 -44.02 -7.52
CA VAL A 223 39.62 -44.65 -7.52
C VAL A 223 38.85 -44.47 -8.85
N LEU A 224 39.19 -43.45 -9.64
CA LEU A 224 38.55 -43.12 -10.93
C LEU A 224 39.31 -43.72 -12.13
N SER A 225 40.38 -44.47 -11.89
CA SER A 225 41.24 -45.08 -12.93
C SER A 225 40.67 -46.34 -13.59
N LEU A 226 39.45 -46.73 -13.24
CA LEU A 226 38.78 -47.89 -13.83
C LEU A 226 38.56 -47.65 -15.34
N GLN A 227 39.04 -48.60 -16.15
CA GLN A 227 38.73 -48.65 -17.58
C GLN A 227 37.21 -48.67 -17.77
N LYS A 228 36.70 -47.93 -18.76
CA LYS A 228 35.27 -47.85 -19.13
C LYS A 228 34.58 -49.21 -19.09
N ASP A 229 35.22 -50.25 -19.61
CA ASP A 229 34.65 -51.60 -19.69
C ASP A 229 34.41 -52.29 -18.33
N LYS A 230 35.09 -51.87 -17.26
CA LYS A 230 34.88 -52.37 -15.89
C LYS A 230 33.86 -51.54 -15.09
N LEU A 231 33.47 -50.37 -15.63
CA LEU A 231 32.51 -49.47 -15.00
C LEU A 231 31.06 -49.76 -15.41
N ILE A 232 30.86 -50.32 -16.60
CA ILE A 232 29.56 -50.73 -17.13
C ILE A 232 29.22 -52.15 -16.60
N ASP A 233 29.13 -52.24 -15.27
CA ASP A 233 28.62 -53.38 -14.52
C ASP A 233 27.74 -52.84 -13.39
N SER A 234 26.65 -53.55 -13.07
CA SER A 234 25.62 -53.14 -12.12
C SER A 234 26.22 -52.72 -10.77
N GLY A 235 26.00 -51.47 -10.36
CA GLY A 235 26.48 -50.89 -9.09
C GLY A 235 27.73 -50.00 -9.21
N ASN A 236 28.59 -50.22 -10.20
CA ASN A 236 29.81 -49.41 -10.36
C ASN A 236 29.52 -48.00 -10.89
N VAL A 237 28.52 -47.86 -11.78
CA VAL A 237 28.10 -46.54 -12.30
C VAL A 237 27.58 -45.64 -11.18
N VAL A 238 26.69 -46.16 -10.32
CA VAL A 238 26.12 -45.39 -9.20
C VAL A 238 27.22 -44.97 -8.22
N LYS A 239 28.12 -45.89 -7.85
CA LYS A 239 29.27 -45.59 -6.97
C LYS A 239 30.21 -44.53 -7.57
N LEU A 240 30.46 -44.60 -8.87
CA LEU A 240 31.21 -43.58 -9.60
C LEU A 240 30.51 -42.22 -9.53
N MET A 241 29.20 -42.18 -9.80
CA MET A 241 28.43 -40.93 -9.74
C MET A 241 28.44 -40.31 -8.35
N MET A 242 28.30 -41.10 -7.29
CA MET A 242 28.39 -40.62 -5.90
C MET A 242 29.79 -40.06 -5.59
N THR A 243 30.85 -40.72 -6.07
CA THR A 243 32.23 -40.25 -5.89
C THR A 243 32.46 -38.93 -6.62
N LEU A 244 32.00 -38.82 -7.88
CA LEU A 244 32.09 -37.59 -8.66
C LEU A 244 31.25 -36.47 -8.02
N ARG A 245 30.05 -36.78 -7.54
CA ARG A 245 29.18 -35.85 -6.83
C ARG A 245 29.87 -35.28 -5.59
N ASP A 246 30.49 -36.12 -4.78
CA ASP A 246 31.23 -35.71 -3.58
C ASP A 246 32.40 -34.76 -3.93
N ILE A 247 33.16 -35.05 -4.99
CA ILE A 247 34.25 -34.17 -5.46
C ILE A 247 33.72 -32.79 -5.83
N PHE A 248 32.63 -32.72 -6.60
CA PHE A 248 32.04 -31.48 -7.06
C PHE A 248 31.38 -30.67 -5.94
N GLN A 249 30.71 -31.32 -4.99
CA GLN A 249 30.11 -30.67 -3.82
C GLN A 249 31.18 -30.10 -2.87
N LYS A 250 32.27 -30.84 -2.63
CA LYS A 250 33.38 -30.37 -1.77
C LYS A 250 34.20 -29.26 -2.41
N ASN A 251 34.26 -29.18 -3.73
CA ASN A 251 35.07 -28.20 -4.46
C ASN A 251 34.30 -27.57 -5.64
N PRO A 252 33.35 -26.66 -5.38
CA PRO A 252 32.51 -26.07 -6.43
C PRO A 252 33.29 -25.39 -7.56
N ALA A 253 34.46 -24.82 -7.25
CA ALA A 253 35.34 -24.15 -8.21
C ALA A 253 35.98 -25.09 -9.26
N ILE A 254 35.92 -26.42 -9.08
CA ILE A 254 36.40 -27.38 -10.10
C ILE A 254 35.52 -27.29 -11.35
N ALA A 255 34.21 -27.20 -11.19
CA ALA A 255 33.28 -27.15 -12.31
C ALA A 255 33.55 -25.92 -13.20
N ASP A 256 33.72 -24.74 -12.58
CA ASP A 256 33.97 -23.50 -13.32
C ASP A 256 35.32 -23.53 -14.05
N ARG A 257 36.37 -24.09 -13.42
CA ARG A 257 37.68 -24.29 -14.05
C ARG A 257 37.62 -25.28 -15.21
N MET A 258 36.92 -26.41 -15.05
CA MET A 258 36.70 -27.38 -16.13
C MET A 258 35.92 -26.76 -17.31
N LEU A 259 34.90 -25.94 -17.03
CA LEU A 259 34.14 -25.24 -18.07
C LEU A 259 34.98 -24.17 -18.79
N ALA A 260 35.84 -23.46 -18.08
CA ALA A 260 36.78 -22.50 -18.67
C ALA A 260 37.80 -23.21 -19.58
N GLU A 261 38.35 -24.33 -19.13
CA GLU A 261 39.29 -25.16 -19.90
C GLU A 261 38.64 -25.76 -21.15
N LEU A 262 37.40 -26.23 -21.03
CA LEU A 262 36.63 -26.74 -22.17
C LEU A 262 36.33 -25.62 -23.20
N LYS A 263 36.27 -24.36 -22.77
CA LYS A 263 36.11 -23.21 -23.68
C LYS A 263 37.42 -22.83 -24.39
N SER A 264 38.57 -23.01 -23.73
CA SER A 264 39.89 -22.62 -24.26
C SER A 264 40.57 -23.71 -25.10
N SER A 265 40.24 -24.99 -24.89
CA SER A 265 40.86 -26.11 -25.62
C SER A 265 40.47 -26.16 -27.09
N LYS A 266 41.46 -26.01 -28.00
CA LYS A 266 41.27 -26.10 -29.46
C LYS A 266 40.88 -27.51 -29.94
N THR A 267 41.39 -28.55 -29.30
CA THR A 267 41.19 -29.97 -29.67
C THR A 267 39.80 -30.48 -29.27
N LEU A 268 39.31 -30.07 -28.09
CA LEU A 268 37.95 -30.39 -27.61
C LEU A 268 36.89 -29.43 -28.19
N ALA A 269 37.30 -28.35 -28.85
CA ALA A 269 36.41 -27.40 -29.50
C ALA A 269 35.90 -27.85 -30.88
N SER A 270 36.54 -28.81 -31.55
CA SER A 270 36.18 -29.23 -32.91
C SER A 270 34.91 -30.10 -32.96
N ASP A 271 34.63 -30.89 -31.92
CA ASP A 271 33.43 -31.73 -31.83
C ASP A 271 32.34 -31.07 -30.95
N ARG A 272 31.38 -30.42 -31.61
CA ARG A 272 30.26 -29.72 -30.96
C ARG A 272 29.40 -30.67 -30.11
N ARG A 273 29.25 -31.94 -30.51
CA ARG A 273 28.42 -32.92 -29.79
C ARG A 273 29.13 -33.35 -28.51
N LYS A 274 30.40 -33.72 -28.58
CA LYS A 274 31.19 -34.08 -27.38
C LYS A 274 31.26 -32.93 -26.39
N ARG A 275 31.50 -31.71 -26.86
CA ARG A 275 31.52 -30.51 -26.02
C ARG A 275 30.20 -30.27 -25.30
N LYS A 276 29.06 -30.49 -25.98
CA LYS A 276 27.72 -30.37 -25.39
C LYS A 276 27.54 -31.38 -24.25
N ILE A 277 27.89 -32.65 -24.49
CA ILE A 277 27.79 -33.72 -23.48
C ILE A 277 28.72 -33.45 -22.28
N LEU A 278 29.99 -33.08 -22.52
CA LEU A 278 30.93 -32.71 -21.45
C LEU A 278 30.42 -31.55 -20.60
N THR A 279 29.93 -30.49 -21.25
CA THR A 279 29.35 -29.32 -20.56
C THR A 279 28.16 -29.72 -19.69
N ALA A 280 27.28 -30.58 -20.21
CA ALA A 280 26.12 -31.07 -19.50
C ALA A 280 26.48 -31.97 -18.31
N LEU A 281 27.47 -32.86 -18.45
CA LEU A 281 28.00 -33.69 -17.36
C LEU A 281 28.55 -32.83 -16.22
N ILE A 282 29.41 -31.86 -16.53
CA ILE A 282 30.00 -30.96 -15.53
C ILE A 282 28.89 -30.20 -14.78
N LYS A 283 27.93 -29.63 -15.52
CA LYS A 283 26.80 -28.90 -14.93
C LYS A 283 25.88 -29.81 -14.11
N MET A 284 25.67 -31.06 -14.53
CA MET A 284 24.86 -32.04 -13.81
C MET A 284 25.46 -32.32 -12.43
N TYR A 285 26.77 -32.58 -12.34
CA TYR A 285 27.44 -32.82 -11.06
C TYR A 285 27.57 -31.57 -10.18
N GLN A 286 27.59 -30.36 -10.74
CA GLN A 286 27.61 -29.09 -9.99
C GLN A 286 26.22 -28.69 -9.43
N ALA A 287 25.14 -29.18 -10.01
CA ALA A 287 23.79 -28.68 -9.72
C ALA A 287 23.26 -29.02 -8.32
N PRO A 288 22.20 -28.36 -7.84
CA PRO A 288 21.46 -28.81 -6.66
C PRO A 288 20.81 -30.19 -6.86
N ASP A 289 20.35 -30.78 -5.75
CA ASP A 289 19.73 -32.12 -5.68
C ASP A 289 18.34 -32.19 -6.34
N SER A 290 17.73 -31.04 -6.65
CA SER A 290 16.53 -30.94 -7.48
C SER A 290 16.68 -29.87 -8.56
N ARG A 291 15.97 -30.03 -9.67
CA ARG A 291 15.93 -29.08 -10.78
C ARG A 291 14.51 -28.91 -11.30
N TYR A 292 14.19 -27.70 -11.75
CA TYR A 292 12.96 -27.45 -12.46
C TYR A 292 13.00 -28.03 -13.87
N LEU A 293 11.86 -28.58 -14.29
CA LEU A 293 11.60 -29.06 -15.62
C LEU A 293 11.26 -27.90 -16.54
N ASN A 294 11.94 -27.84 -17.67
CA ASN A 294 11.59 -27.07 -18.83
C ASN A 294 10.82 -27.97 -19.79
N PHE A 295 9.50 -28.04 -19.60
CA PHE A 295 8.61 -28.84 -20.44
C PHE A 295 8.66 -28.36 -21.89
N TYR A 296 8.51 -29.28 -22.85
CA TYR A 296 8.48 -28.96 -24.27
C TYR A 296 7.05 -28.68 -24.76
N GLY A 297 6.07 -29.41 -24.23
CA GLY A 297 4.66 -29.27 -24.60
C GLY A 297 3.79 -30.30 -23.88
N PRO A 298 2.54 -30.52 -24.35
CA PRO A 298 1.66 -31.57 -23.85
C PRO A 298 2.21 -32.99 -24.14
N SER A 299 1.52 -34.02 -23.64
CA SER A 299 1.91 -35.42 -23.85
C SER A 299 2.13 -35.72 -25.34
N GLY A 300 3.27 -36.34 -25.66
CA GLY A 300 3.65 -36.71 -27.04
C GLY A 300 4.48 -35.67 -27.78
N THR A 301 4.84 -34.54 -27.16
CA THR A 301 5.79 -33.58 -27.76
C THR A 301 7.19 -34.20 -27.92
N ILE A 302 7.64 -35.03 -26.98
CA ILE A 302 8.83 -35.87 -27.22
C ILE A 302 8.43 -36.96 -28.21
N THR A 303 9.28 -37.21 -29.21
CA THR A 303 9.03 -38.24 -30.22
C THR A 303 8.70 -39.57 -29.54
N THR A 304 7.44 -39.99 -29.68
CA THR A 304 6.90 -41.15 -28.99
C THR A 304 6.51 -42.22 -30.00
N VAL A 305 7.01 -43.45 -29.81
CA VAL A 305 6.76 -44.61 -30.67
C VAL A 305 6.06 -45.70 -29.86
N PRO A 306 4.94 -46.28 -30.33
CA PRO A 306 4.31 -47.41 -29.67
C PRO A 306 5.23 -48.63 -29.54
N TYR A 307 5.19 -49.31 -28.40
CA TYR A 307 6.04 -50.47 -28.10
C TYR A 307 5.92 -51.58 -29.15
N ASN A 308 4.69 -51.90 -29.57
CA ASN A 308 4.44 -52.94 -30.55
C ASN A 308 5.07 -52.62 -31.93
N GLN A 309 5.14 -51.35 -32.31
CA GLN A 309 5.75 -50.90 -33.56
C GLN A 309 7.25 -51.21 -33.57
N VAL A 310 7.94 -50.98 -32.47
CA VAL A 310 9.38 -51.27 -32.34
C VAL A 310 9.66 -52.78 -32.37
N LEU A 311 8.75 -53.63 -31.88
CA LEU A 311 8.90 -55.09 -31.94
C LEU A 311 8.88 -55.63 -33.38
N TYR A 312 8.11 -55.02 -34.27
CA TYR A 312 7.90 -55.48 -35.65
C TYR A 312 8.74 -54.72 -36.69
N LEU A 313 9.70 -53.87 -36.29
CA LEU A 313 10.57 -53.09 -37.19
C LEU A 313 11.25 -53.90 -38.31
N ASN A 314 11.50 -55.20 -38.07
CA ASN A 314 12.20 -56.09 -39.01
C ASN A 314 11.26 -57.01 -39.81
N ASN A 315 9.95 -56.96 -39.57
CA ASN A 315 8.98 -57.73 -40.34
C ASN A 315 8.41 -56.81 -41.42
N ASP A 316 8.58 -57.17 -42.70
CA ASP A 316 8.07 -56.47 -43.91
C ASP A 316 6.52 -56.37 -43.99
N MET A 317 5.82 -56.50 -42.87
CA MET A 317 4.37 -56.30 -42.76
C MET A 317 4.04 -54.81 -42.63
N GLY A 318 4.25 -54.04 -43.71
CA GLY A 318 3.45 -52.89 -44.12
C GLY A 318 3.09 -51.76 -43.14
N THR A 319 3.59 -51.72 -41.91
CA THR A 319 3.36 -50.60 -40.99
C THR A 319 4.39 -49.51 -41.27
N GLY A 320 3.93 -48.30 -41.59
CA GLY A 320 4.71 -47.15 -42.07
C GLY A 320 5.82 -46.58 -41.18
N LEU A 321 6.63 -47.41 -40.51
CA LEU A 321 7.87 -47.07 -39.80
C LEU A 321 9.07 -46.80 -40.72
N LYS A 322 8.84 -46.50 -42.01
CA LYS A 322 9.87 -45.88 -42.84
C LYS A 322 10.07 -44.43 -42.38
N LYS A 323 10.91 -44.19 -41.35
CA LYS A 323 11.76 -42.97 -41.15
C LYS A 323 12.27 -42.65 -39.73
N ILE A 324 12.01 -43.43 -38.68
CA ILE A 324 12.52 -43.07 -37.33
C ILE A 324 13.93 -43.62 -37.14
N ASP A 325 14.92 -42.72 -37.10
CA ASP A 325 16.31 -43.05 -36.79
C ASP A 325 16.50 -43.19 -35.27
N PHE A 326 16.99 -44.35 -34.81
CA PHE A 326 17.32 -44.63 -33.40
C PHE A 326 18.82 -44.46 -33.11
N ARG A 327 19.65 -44.21 -34.14
CA ARG A 327 21.12 -44.25 -34.04
C ARG A 327 21.65 -43.17 -33.12
N GLY A 328 22.40 -43.57 -32.09
CA GLY A 328 23.05 -42.67 -31.15
C GLY A 328 22.08 -41.91 -30.23
N LYS A 329 20.84 -42.39 -30.10
CA LYS A 329 19.77 -41.78 -29.29
C LYS A 329 19.50 -42.54 -28.00
N VAL A 330 18.91 -41.85 -27.03
CA VAL A 330 18.48 -42.44 -25.76
C VAL A 330 16.99 -42.78 -25.82
N ILE A 331 16.67 -44.01 -25.47
CA ILE A 331 15.33 -44.58 -25.59
C ILE A 331 14.76 -44.81 -24.20
N PHE A 332 13.68 -44.12 -23.86
CA PHE A 332 12.96 -44.31 -22.60
C PHE A 332 11.73 -45.17 -22.85
N ILE A 333 11.67 -46.34 -22.21
CA ILE A 333 10.59 -47.32 -22.36
C ILE A 333 9.78 -47.34 -21.08
N GLY A 334 8.49 -47.07 -21.16
CA GLY A 334 7.63 -47.04 -19.97
C GLY A 334 6.16 -47.05 -20.34
N GLN A 335 5.32 -47.27 -19.34
CA GLN A 335 3.88 -47.26 -19.53
C GLN A 335 3.37 -45.83 -19.68
N ALA A 336 2.62 -45.55 -20.74
CA ALA A 336 1.78 -44.37 -20.80
C ALA A 336 0.33 -44.77 -21.11
N GLU A 337 -0.57 -44.25 -20.28
CA GLU A 337 -1.98 -44.54 -20.37
C GLU A 337 -2.68 -43.38 -21.07
N THR A 338 -3.15 -43.62 -22.30
CA THR A 338 -3.82 -42.61 -23.14
C THR A 338 -5.33 -42.52 -22.88
N GLN A 339 -5.83 -43.14 -21.80
CA GLN A 339 -7.25 -43.12 -21.42
C GLN A 339 -7.46 -42.39 -20.08
N PRO A 340 -8.15 -41.23 -20.07
CA PRO A 340 -8.30 -40.36 -18.89
C PRO A 340 -8.88 -41.04 -17.64
N TYR A 341 -9.80 -42.00 -17.81
CA TYR A 341 -10.53 -42.63 -16.71
C TYR A 341 -9.77 -43.77 -16.00
N LEU A 342 -8.66 -44.22 -16.56
CA LEU A 342 -7.86 -45.34 -16.02
C LEU A 342 -6.58 -44.88 -15.30
N GLN A 343 -6.22 -43.60 -15.44
CA GLN A 343 -5.01 -43.01 -14.86
C GLN A 343 -5.15 -42.84 -13.35
N LYS A 344 -4.82 -43.89 -12.58
CA LYS A 344 -4.88 -43.87 -11.09
C LYS A 344 -3.81 -42.99 -10.43
N ASP A 345 -2.78 -42.56 -11.18
CA ASP A 345 -1.60 -41.82 -10.70
C ASP A 345 -1.05 -40.86 -11.79
N GLY A 346 -1.87 -39.94 -12.30
CA GLY A 346 -1.43 -38.91 -13.25
C GLY A 346 -0.53 -37.85 -12.58
N PHE A 347 0.49 -37.37 -13.30
CA PHE A 347 1.31 -36.25 -12.85
C PHE A 347 0.78 -34.95 -13.46
N TYR A 348 0.12 -34.12 -12.66
CA TYR A 348 -0.34 -32.80 -13.09
C TYR A 348 0.86 -31.93 -13.48
N THR A 349 0.84 -31.35 -14.68
CA THR A 349 1.89 -30.44 -15.20
C THR A 349 1.29 -29.12 -15.67
N VAL A 350 2.13 -28.23 -16.23
CA VAL A 350 1.66 -26.96 -16.82
C VAL A 350 0.86 -27.16 -18.11
N PHE A 351 1.01 -28.32 -18.76
CA PHE A 351 0.33 -28.70 -19.99
C PHE A 351 -0.83 -29.68 -19.78
N THR A 352 -1.23 -29.94 -18.52
CA THR A 352 -2.45 -30.69 -18.24
C THR A 352 -3.67 -30.00 -18.86
N THR A 353 -4.34 -30.66 -19.78
CA THR A 353 -5.56 -30.19 -20.45
C THR A 353 -6.82 -30.80 -19.82
N THR A 354 -7.98 -30.21 -20.11
CA THR A 354 -9.30 -30.69 -19.65
C THR A 354 -9.68 -32.06 -20.23
N ASP A 355 -8.98 -32.50 -21.28
CA ASP A 355 -9.19 -33.78 -21.93
C ASP A 355 -8.62 -34.96 -21.12
N GLY A 356 -7.88 -34.66 -20.03
CA GLY A 356 -7.39 -35.65 -19.07
C GLY A 356 -6.19 -36.47 -19.54
N LEU A 357 -5.46 -36.00 -20.55
CA LEU A 357 -4.19 -36.59 -21.01
C LEU A 357 -3.02 -35.86 -20.34
N ASP A 358 -2.52 -36.44 -19.24
CA ASP A 358 -1.34 -35.92 -18.53
C ASP A 358 -0.03 -36.51 -19.04
N LEU A 359 1.07 -35.77 -18.86
CA LEU A 359 2.41 -36.33 -19.07
C LEU A 359 2.63 -37.52 -18.14
N ASN A 360 3.09 -38.62 -18.73
CA ASN A 360 3.42 -39.85 -18.01
C ASN A 360 4.83 -39.74 -17.37
N GLY A 361 5.11 -40.63 -16.39
CA GLY A 361 6.40 -40.64 -15.69
C GLY A 361 7.60 -40.80 -16.63
N VAL A 362 7.49 -41.67 -17.64
CA VAL A 362 8.57 -41.92 -18.59
C VAL A 362 8.89 -40.71 -19.48
N GLU A 363 7.89 -39.93 -19.87
CA GLU A 363 8.04 -38.69 -20.63
C GLU A 363 8.59 -37.55 -19.76
N ILE A 364 8.25 -37.52 -18.47
CA ILE A 364 8.89 -36.60 -17.50
C ILE A 364 10.38 -36.96 -17.34
N ALA A 365 10.73 -38.25 -17.26
CA ALA A 365 12.12 -38.71 -17.21
C ALA A 365 12.89 -38.34 -18.48
N ALA A 366 12.27 -38.54 -19.65
CA ALA A 366 12.83 -38.15 -20.95
C ALA A 366 13.00 -36.62 -21.05
N THR A 367 12.04 -35.84 -20.54
CA THR A 367 12.13 -34.36 -20.45
C THR A 367 13.30 -33.93 -19.56
N ALA A 368 13.45 -34.56 -18.38
CA ALA A 368 14.55 -34.30 -17.47
C ALA A 368 15.91 -34.57 -18.13
N PHE A 369 16.05 -35.71 -18.82
CA PHE A 369 17.25 -36.04 -19.59
C PHE A 369 17.52 -35.01 -20.71
N ALA A 370 16.49 -34.66 -21.48
CA ALA A 370 16.59 -33.69 -22.57
C ALA A 370 17.04 -32.31 -22.06
N ASN A 371 16.52 -31.87 -20.92
CA ASN A 371 16.94 -30.63 -20.25
C ASN A 371 18.40 -30.64 -19.80
N ILE A 372 18.91 -31.79 -19.33
CA ILE A 372 20.32 -31.96 -19.00
C ILE A 372 21.17 -31.83 -20.27
N LEU A 373 20.78 -32.55 -21.33
CA LEU A 373 21.49 -32.56 -22.61
C LEU A 373 21.57 -31.17 -23.25
N GLU A 374 20.45 -30.45 -23.31
CA GLU A 374 20.40 -29.08 -23.86
C GLU A 374 21.04 -28.04 -22.93
N GLY A 375 21.13 -28.30 -21.63
CA GLY A 375 21.65 -27.37 -20.64
C GLY A 375 20.71 -26.19 -20.36
N LEU A 376 19.41 -26.37 -20.60
CA LEU A 376 18.35 -25.36 -20.46
C LEU A 376 17.24 -25.76 -19.46
N PRO A 377 17.57 -26.20 -18.22
CA PRO A 377 16.54 -26.34 -17.19
C PRO A 377 15.97 -24.95 -16.83
N VAL A 378 14.74 -24.92 -16.32
CA VAL A 378 14.21 -23.68 -15.73
C VAL A 378 15.01 -23.36 -14.47
N ARG A 379 15.33 -22.08 -14.26
CA ARG A 379 16.10 -21.63 -13.10
C ARG A 379 15.45 -20.40 -12.49
N PRO A 380 15.11 -20.42 -11.20
CA PRO A 380 14.71 -19.19 -10.51
C PRO A 380 15.89 -18.21 -10.46
N LEU A 381 15.58 -16.93 -10.27
CA LEU A 381 16.59 -15.92 -9.95
C LEU A 381 17.33 -16.31 -8.67
N SER A 382 18.62 -15.96 -8.61
CA SER A 382 19.37 -16.07 -7.36
C SER A 382 18.74 -15.16 -6.29
N MET A 383 18.85 -15.54 -5.01
CA MET A 383 18.27 -14.75 -3.92
C MET A 383 18.72 -13.28 -3.94
N PRO A 384 20.01 -12.94 -4.16
CA PRO A 384 20.43 -11.53 -4.24
C PRO A 384 19.79 -10.79 -5.42
N SER A 385 19.75 -11.41 -6.61
CA SER A 385 19.14 -10.80 -7.80
C SER A 385 17.64 -10.58 -7.62
N LEU A 386 16.94 -11.53 -6.98
CA LEU A 386 15.53 -11.41 -6.63
C LEU A 386 15.29 -10.24 -5.68
N THR A 387 16.07 -10.13 -4.60
CA THR A 387 15.93 -9.04 -3.62
C THR A 387 16.16 -7.67 -4.26
N VAL A 388 17.22 -7.53 -5.07
CA VAL A 388 17.52 -6.28 -5.78
C VAL A 388 16.40 -5.91 -6.76
N LEU A 389 15.90 -6.88 -7.53
CA LEU A 389 14.79 -6.68 -8.46
C LEU A 389 13.53 -6.16 -7.73
N LEU A 390 13.11 -6.84 -6.67
CA LEU A 390 11.89 -6.48 -5.93
C LEU A 390 11.99 -5.11 -5.25
N LEU A 391 13.18 -4.73 -4.79
CA LEU A 391 13.44 -3.41 -4.21
C LEU A 391 13.41 -2.30 -5.27
N ILE A 392 14.03 -2.53 -6.44
CA ILE A 392 13.98 -1.59 -7.57
C ILE A 392 12.54 -1.43 -8.07
N CYS A 393 11.80 -2.52 -8.25
CA CYS A 393 10.38 -2.48 -8.63
C CYS A 393 9.55 -1.71 -7.60
N GLY A 394 9.73 -1.98 -6.31
CA GLY A 394 9.03 -1.25 -5.24
C GLY A 394 9.33 0.26 -5.26
N LEU A 395 10.60 0.65 -5.33
CA LEU A 395 11.01 2.05 -5.41
C LEU A 395 10.43 2.75 -6.64
N PHE A 396 10.55 2.13 -7.82
CA PHE A 396 10.02 2.67 -9.06
C PHE A 396 8.49 2.85 -8.98
N LEU A 397 7.77 1.83 -8.55
CA LEU A 397 6.31 1.87 -8.39
C LEU A 397 5.88 2.93 -7.38
N GLY A 398 6.62 3.11 -6.27
CA GLY A 398 6.34 4.15 -5.27
C GLY A 398 6.54 5.56 -5.81
N VAL A 399 7.60 5.77 -6.58
CA VAL A 399 7.89 7.05 -7.27
C VAL A 399 6.78 7.38 -8.28
N VAL A 400 6.43 6.45 -9.15
CA VAL A 400 5.38 6.64 -10.17
C VAL A 400 4.02 6.90 -9.51
N ALA A 401 3.62 6.07 -8.54
CA ALA A 401 2.31 6.18 -7.88
C ALA A 401 2.15 7.49 -7.10
N PHE A 402 3.23 8.01 -6.50
CA PHE A 402 3.16 9.19 -5.65
C PHE A 402 3.40 10.50 -6.43
N LEU A 403 4.34 10.54 -7.38
CA LEU A 403 4.68 11.77 -8.10
C LEU A 403 3.72 12.11 -9.24
N LEU A 404 3.16 11.10 -9.92
CA LEU A 404 2.20 11.33 -10.99
C LEU A 404 0.76 11.54 -10.45
N PRO A 405 -0.11 12.24 -11.21
CA PRO A 405 -1.56 12.19 -10.96
C PRO A 405 -2.09 10.77 -11.13
N SER A 406 -3.24 10.45 -10.52
CA SER A 406 -3.72 9.07 -10.39
C SER A 406 -3.94 8.37 -11.74
N ILE A 407 -4.52 9.05 -12.73
CA ILE A 407 -4.80 8.46 -14.05
C ILE A 407 -3.49 8.16 -14.83
N PRO A 408 -2.57 9.13 -15.03
CA PRO A 408 -1.26 8.84 -15.62
C PRO A 408 -0.48 7.75 -14.88
N ALA A 409 -0.52 7.74 -13.54
CA ALA A 409 0.16 6.72 -12.74
C ALA A 409 -0.32 5.30 -13.10
N VAL A 410 -1.63 5.08 -13.22
CA VAL A 410 -2.22 3.79 -13.60
C VAL A 410 -1.75 3.37 -14.99
N ILE A 411 -1.79 4.28 -15.97
CA ILE A 411 -1.36 4.01 -17.35
C ILE A 411 0.13 3.62 -17.37
N THR A 412 0.98 4.38 -16.68
CA THR A 412 2.42 4.09 -16.59
C THR A 412 2.69 2.74 -15.93
N ILE A 413 1.98 2.40 -14.85
CA ILE A 413 2.12 1.10 -14.18
C ILE A 413 1.70 -0.04 -15.11
N ILE A 414 0.59 0.08 -15.85
CA ILE A 414 0.14 -0.94 -16.80
C ILE A 414 1.17 -1.15 -17.91
N VAL A 415 1.66 -0.06 -18.52
CA VAL A 415 2.68 -0.14 -19.59
C VAL A 415 3.95 -0.80 -19.07
N MET A 416 4.40 -0.44 -17.86
CA MET A 416 5.61 -1.03 -17.27
C MET A 416 5.45 -2.50 -16.91
N ASN A 417 4.28 -2.92 -16.41
CA ASN A 417 3.99 -4.33 -16.17
C ASN A 417 3.95 -5.13 -17.48
N ALA A 418 3.46 -4.55 -18.58
CA ALA A 418 3.50 -5.18 -19.90
C ALA A 418 4.94 -5.33 -20.43
N LEU A 419 5.77 -4.29 -20.30
CA LEU A 419 7.19 -4.33 -20.66
C LEU A 419 7.97 -5.35 -19.82
N TYR A 420 7.69 -5.41 -18.51
CA TYR A 420 8.28 -6.38 -17.61
C TYR A 420 7.88 -7.81 -17.96
N LEU A 421 6.59 -8.05 -18.25
CA LEU A 421 6.11 -9.36 -18.69
C LEU A 421 6.79 -9.80 -20.00
N TYR A 422 6.93 -8.88 -20.95
CA TYR A 422 7.66 -9.15 -22.20
C TYR A 422 9.12 -9.53 -21.92
N PHE A 423 9.82 -8.78 -21.07
CA PHE A 423 11.20 -9.07 -20.67
C PHE A 423 11.32 -10.43 -19.97
N ALA A 424 10.42 -10.72 -19.03
CA ALA A 424 10.38 -12.00 -18.32
C ALA A 424 10.15 -13.16 -19.28
N LEU A 425 9.21 -13.02 -20.23
CA LEU A 425 8.94 -14.01 -21.25
C LEU A 425 10.16 -14.23 -22.15
N TYR A 426 10.80 -13.17 -22.62
CA TYR A 426 12.02 -13.25 -23.44
C TYR A 426 13.16 -13.98 -22.72
N GLN A 427 13.40 -13.67 -21.44
CA GLN A 427 14.42 -14.35 -20.64
C GLN A 427 14.07 -15.82 -20.35
N PHE A 428 12.79 -16.12 -20.18
CA PHE A 428 12.30 -17.47 -19.98
C PHE A 428 12.47 -18.33 -21.25
N THR A 429 12.13 -17.81 -22.43
CA THR A 429 12.23 -18.55 -23.69
C THR A 429 13.67 -18.77 -24.15
N THR A 430 14.55 -17.78 -23.97
CA THR A 430 15.93 -17.83 -24.48
C THR A 430 16.90 -18.51 -23.52
N ALA A 431 16.79 -18.23 -22.21
CA ALA A 431 17.76 -18.66 -21.21
C ALA A 431 17.19 -19.62 -20.15
N GLY A 432 15.88 -19.86 -20.15
CA GLY A 432 15.21 -20.66 -19.12
C GLY A 432 15.19 -19.98 -17.74
N VAL A 433 15.38 -18.66 -17.68
CA VAL A 433 15.39 -17.92 -16.41
C VAL A 433 13.98 -17.51 -16.04
N TRP A 434 13.54 -17.90 -14.86
CA TRP A 434 12.22 -17.60 -14.32
C TRP A 434 12.26 -16.33 -13.47
N TYR A 435 11.67 -15.26 -14.01
CA TYR A 435 11.42 -14.01 -13.32
C TYR A 435 10.06 -14.05 -12.61
N PRO A 436 9.95 -13.51 -11.37
CA PRO A 436 8.70 -13.46 -10.63
C PRO A 436 7.68 -12.55 -11.34
N LEU A 437 6.46 -13.00 -11.53
CA LEU A 437 5.40 -12.20 -12.18
C LEU A 437 4.34 -11.75 -11.18
N VAL A 438 3.97 -12.62 -10.24
CA VAL A 438 2.84 -12.39 -9.33
C VAL A 438 3.16 -11.29 -8.32
N VAL A 439 4.32 -11.36 -7.66
CA VAL A 439 4.72 -10.42 -6.61
C VAL A 439 4.87 -9.01 -7.18
N PRO A 440 5.65 -8.75 -8.26
CA PRO A 440 5.77 -7.39 -8.79
C PRO A 440 4.47 -6.85 -9.40
N CYS A 441 3.81 -7.65 -10.25
CA CYS A 441 2.69 -7.16 -11.05
C CYS A 441 1.36 -7.18 -10.29
N LEU A 442 1.08 -8.25 -9.53
CA LEU A 442 -0.23 -8.44 -8.89
C LEU A 442 -0.26 -8.01 -7.42
N LEU A 443 0.89 -7.86 -6.75
CA LEU A 443 0.93 -7.53 -5.33
C LEU A 443 1.57 -6.16 -5.06
N GLN A 444 2.81 -5.93 -5.52
CA GLN A 444 3.51 -4.66 -5.32
C GLN A 444 2.82 -3.51 -6.08
N SER A 445 2.38 -3.73 -7.32
CA SER A 445 1.75 -2.67 -8.12
C SER A 445 0.45 -2.14 -7.50
N PRO A 446 -0.53 -2.98 -7.11
CA PRO A 446 -1.71 -2.49 -6.40
C PRO A 446 -1.38 -1.92 -5.03
N ALA A 447 -0.50 -2.56 -4.24
CA ALA A 447 -0.12 -2.06 -2.92
C ALA A 447 0.50 -0.65 -2.99
N SER A 448 1.37 -0.40 -3.98
CA SER A 448 1.94 0.92 -4.22
C SER A 448 0.88 1.94 -4.61
N PHE A 449 0.01 1.59 -5.57
CA PHE A 449 -1.03 2.51 -6.05
C PHE A 449 -2.03 2.88 -4.95
N PHE A 450 -2.64 1.89 -4.29
CA PHE A 450 -3.59 2.14 -3.21
C PHE A 450 -2.92 2.81 -2.01
N GLY A 451 -1.70 2.41 -1.66
CA GLY A 451 -0.91 3.08 -0.62
C GLY A 451 -0.68 4.56 -0.93
N ALA A 452 -0.35 4.90 -2.17
CA ALA A 452 -0.20 6.30 -2.61
C ALA A 452 -1.53 7.07 -2.57
N VAL A 453 -2.64 6.46 -2.99
CA VAL A 453 -3.97 7.08 -2.95
C VAL A 453 -4.40 7.38 -1.51
N VAL A 454 -4.28 6.41 -0.60
CA VAL A 454 -4.60 6.59 0.82
C VAL A 454 -3.73 7.69 1.43
N TRP A 455 -2.43 7.70 1.15
CA TRP A 455 -1.54 8.74 1.66
C TRP A 455 -1.91 10.12 1.13
N LYS A 456 -2.14 10.26 -0.19
CA LYS A 456 -2.58 11.53 -0.81
C LYS A 456 -3.89 12.02 -0.22
N TYR A 457 -4.83 11.12 0.07
CA TYR A 457 -6.09 11.46 0.73
C TYR A 457 -5.89 12.01 2.14
N VAL A 458 -5.06 11.36 2.96
CA VAL A 458 -4.73 11.83 4.31
C VAL A 458 -4.02 13.18 4.29
N ASP A 459 -3.06 13.37 3.38
CA ASP A 459 -2.38 14.66 3.21
C ASP A 459 -3.37 15.78 2.81
N SER A 460 -4.28 15.49 1.87
CA SER A 460 -5.31 16.44 1.44
C SER A 460 -6.27 16.81 2.59
N GLY A 461 -6.64 15.83 3.44
CA GLY A 461 -7.44 16.08 4.64
C GLY A 461 -6.75 17.02 5.64
N ARG A 462 -5.45 16.84 5.86
CA ARG A 462 -4.65 17.71 6.74
C ARG A 462 -4.52 19.13 6.18
N GLU A 463 -4.36 19.28 4.87
CA GLU A 463 -4.30 20.58 4.21
C GLU A 463 -5.63 21.34 4.33
N ARG A 464 -6.77 20.65 4.11
CA ARG A 464 -8.10 21.23 4.33
C ARG A 464 -8.31 21.72 5.76
N GLN A 465 -7.83 20.97 6.76
CA GLN A 465 -7.91 21.40 8.16
C GLN A 465 -7.07 22.65 8.44
N LYS A 466 -5.86 22.76 7.87
CA LYS A 466 -5.03 23.97 7.99
C LYS A 466 -5.71 25.18 7.38
N ILE A 467 -6.31 25.02 6.19
CA ILE A 467 -7.07 26.07 5.53
C ILE A 467 -8.27 26.48 6.39
N ARG A 468 -9.05 25.52 6.89
CA ARG A 468 -10.17 25.79 7.81
C ARG A 468 -9.73 26.60 9.03
N LYS A 469 -8.62 26.20 9.66
CA LYS A 469 -8.06 26.90 10.82
C LYS A 469 -7.56 28.31 10.48
N ALA A 470 -7.06 28.55 9.27
CA ALA A 470 -6.65 29.88 8.85
C ALA A 470 -7.87 30.80 8.64
N PHE A 471 -8.93 30.31 8.00
CA PHE A 471 -10.15 31.09 7.79
C PHE A 471 -10.97 31.34 9.06
N SER A 472 -10.89 30.47 10.08
CA SER A 472 -11.59 30.69 11.36
C SER A 472 -11.09 31.92 12.14
N TYR A 473 -9.93 32.49 11.79
CA TYR A 473 -9.49 33.77 12.37
C TYR A 473 -10.17 34.99 11.77
N TYR A 474 -10.79 34.86 10.60
CA TYR A 474 -11.33 35.99 9.83
C TYR A 474 -12.85 35.89 9.61
N LEU A 475 -13.43 34.70 9.79
CA LEU A 475 -14.85 34.46 9.57
C LEU A 475 -15.49 33.74 10.76
N PRO A 476 -16.73 34.11 11.14
CA PRO A 476 -17.52 33.35 12.11
C PRO A 476 -17.69 31.89 11.70
N GLU A 477 -17.75 30.98 12.69
CA GLU A 477 -17.80 29.52 12.43
C GLU A 477 -19.00 29.11 11.56
N ASP A 478 -20.16 29.74 11.77
CA ASP A 478 -21.39 29.44 11.05
C ASP A 478 -21.37 29.89 9.57
N ILE A 479 -20.45 30.80 9.21
CA ILE A 479 -20.20 31.25 7.84
C ILE A 479 -19.09 30.41 7.22
N LEU A 480 -18.04 30.09 7.99
CA LEU A 480 -16.97 29.22 7.54
C LEU A 480 -17.50 27.84 7.10
N ASP A 481 -18.42 27.25 7.86
CA ASP A 481 -19.01 25.95 7.52
C ASP A 481 -19.83 26.02 6.21
N LYS A 482 -20.55 27.12 5.97
CA LYS A 482 -21.27 27.36 4.71
C LYS A 482 -20.31 27.58 3.54
N LEU A 483 -19.22 28.32 3.74
CA LEU A 483 -18.18 28.55 2.73
C LEU A 483 -17.52 27.25 2.29
N ILE A 484 -17.22 26.35 3.23
CA ILE A 484 -16.58 25.06 2.94
C ILE A 484 -17.52 24.15 2.15
N MET A 485 -18.83 24.21 2.44
CA MET A 485 -19.83 23.39 1.74
C MET A 485 -20.15 23.93 0.35
N ASN A 486 -20.20 25.26 0.15
CA ASN A 486 -20.57 25.83 -1.14
C ASN A 486 -19.95 27.21 -1.39
N ILE A 487 -18.77 27.25 -2.01
CA ILE A 487 -18.03 28.48 -2.34
C ILE A 487 -18.82 29.37 -3.33
N GLY A 488 -19.69 28.79 -4.16
CA GLY A 488 -20.45 29.53 -5.17
C GLY A 488 -21.54 30.46 -4.62
N ASP A 489 -22.03 30.20 -3.40
CA ASP A 489 -23.22 30.87 -2.84
C ASP A 489 -22.88 32.08 -1.95
N ILE A 490 -21.59 32.41 -1.83
CA ILE A 490 -21.07 33.46 -0.96
C ILE A 490 -21.61 34.85 -1.35
N ARG A 491 -21.79 35.09 -2.65
CA ARG A 491 -22.08 36.42 -3.22
C ARG A 491 -23.50 36.94 -2.91
N GLY A 492 -24.40 36.13 -2.36
CA GLY A 492 -25.81 36.50 -2.12
C GLY A 492 -26.33 36.25 -0.70
N SER A 493 -25.49 35.79 0.23
CA SER A 493 -25.95 35.39 1.56
C SER A 493 -26.21 36.60 2.48
N THR A 494 -27.34 37.26 2.30
CA THR A 494 -27.85 38.27 3.23
C THR A 494 -29.03 37.72 4.02
N LYS A 495 -29.08 38.02 5.32
CA LYS A 495 -30.15 37.59 6.21
C LYS A 495 -30.60 38.76 7.08
N VAL A 496 -31.91 38.94 7.17
CA VAL A 496 -32.48 39.91 8.10
C VAL A 496 -32.50 39.26 9.48
N VAL A 497 -31.87 39.91 10.45
CA VAL A 497 -31.70 39.44 11.82
C VAL A 497 -32.14 40.50 12.82
N ASN A 498 -32.40 40.08 14.06
CA ASN A 498 -32.52 40.98 15.20
C ASN A 498 -31.26 40.83 16.05
N GLY A 499 -30.77 41.93 16.62
CA GLY A 499 -29.56 41.85 17.40
C GLY A 499 -29.16 43.13 18.10
N THR A 500 -28.24 42.99 19.04
CA THR A 500 -27.57 44.12 19.70
C THR A 500 -26.24 44.37 19.01
N CYS A 501 -26.04 45.60 18.56
CA CYS A 501 -24.74 46.11 18.14
C CYS A 501 -24.06 46.79 19.33
N LEU A 502 -22.77 46.54 19.48
CA LEU A 502 -21.90 47.24 20.41
C LEU A 502 -20.79 47.89 19.59
N TYR A 503 -20.60 49.20 19.77
CA TYR A 503 -19.53 49.95 19.16
C TYR A 503 -18.65 50.52 20.25
N THR A 504 -17.33 50.32 20.16
CA THR A 504 -16.36 50.92 21.07
C THR A 504 -15.38 51.79 20.33
N ASP A 505 -14.84 52.79 21.01
CA ASP A 505 -13.76 53.63 20.53
C ASP A 505 -12.76 53.93 21.64
N LEU A 506 -11.46 53.91 21.33
CA LEU A 506 -10.39 54.19 22.28
C LEU A 506 -10.10 55.68 22.33
N GLU A 507 -10.28 56.28 23.50
CA GLU A 507 -9.90 57.67 23.72
C GLU A 507 -8.38 57.85 23.58
N GLN A 508 -7.96 58.91 22.88
CA GLN A 508 -6.55 59.32 22.70
C GLN A 508 -5.67 58.35 21.89
N TYR A 509 -6.24 57.42 21.11
CA TYR A 509 -5.45 56.55 20.23
C TYR A 509 -4.49 57.31 19.31
N THR A 510 -4.94 58.41 18.70
CA THR A 510 -4.09 59.25 17.83
C THR A 510 -2.83 59.74 18.55
N ALA A 511 -2.97 60.19 19.80
CA ALA A 511 -1.84 60.65 20.60
C ALA A 511 -0.87 59.51 20.94
N LEU A 512 -1.39 58.30 21.19
CA LEU A 512 -0.56 57.11 21.40
C LEU A 512 0.20 56.72 20.13
N SER A 513 -0.47 56.78 18.96
CA SER A 513 0.14 56.44 17.68
C SER A 513 1.23 57.42 17.23
N GLU A 514 1.19 58.67 17.70
CA GLU A 514 2.21 59.69 17.43
C GLU A 514 3.42 59.58 18.36
N THR A 515 3.30 58.89 19.50
CA THR A 515 4.33 58.84 20.55
C THR A 515 5.01 57.48 20.70
N MET A 516 4.35 56.38 20.30
CA MET A 516 4.89 55.03 20.38
C MET A 516 5.59 54.59 19.09
N GLU A 517 6.66 53.81 19.20
CA GLU A 517 7.27 53.15 18.05
C GLU A 517 6.32 52.07 17.46
N PRO A 518 6.34 51.79 16.14
CA PRO A 518 5.36 50.92 15.50
C PRO A 518 5.25 49.50 16.09
N GLU A 519 6.35 48.91 16.55
CA GLU A 519 6.36 47.58 17.15
C GLU A 519 5.75 47.59 18.58
N GLU A 520 6.01 48.65 19.34
CA GLU A 520 5.42 48.85 20.68
C GLU A 520 3.92 49.12 20.57
N LEU A 521 3.51 49.99 19.63
CA LEU A 521 2.11 50.25 19.32
C LEU A 521 1.38 48.97 18.89
N SER A 522 2.01 48.13 18.05
CA SER A 522 1.42 46.86 17.62
C SER A 522 1.20 45.89 18.78
N ASN A 523 2.18 45.77 19.69
CA ASN A 523 2.05 44.93 20.88
C ASN A 523 0.99 45.47 21.86
N PHE A 524 0.95 46.79 22.04
CA PHE A 524 -0.07 47.46 22.86
C PHE A 524 -1.48 47.20 22.32
N ILE A 525 -1.69 47.43 21.02
CA ILE A 525 -2.99 47.22 20.37
C ILE A 525 -3.42 45.76 20.43
N LYS A 526 -2.48 44.82 20.30
CA LYS A 526 -2.79 43.40 20.49
C LYS A 526 -3.31 43.10 21.90
N GLN A 527 -2.66 43.61 22.94
CA GLN A 527 -3.11 43.42 24.33
C GLN A 527 -4.45 44.10 24.61
N TYR A 528 -4.65 45.30 24.05
CA TYR A 528 -5.93 46.00 24.11
C TYR A 528 -7.05 45.18 23.45
N TYR A 529 -6.82 44.65 22.23
CA TYR A 529 -7.77 43.76 21.55
C TYR A 529 -8.08 42.48 22.34
N GLU A 530 -7.07 41.85 22.94
CA GLU A 530 -7.29 40.67 23.79
C GLU A 530 -8.20 41.01 24.99
N THR A 531 -8.04 42.21 25.55
CA THR A 531 -8.86 42.74 26.66
C THR A 531 -10.31 42.96 26.21
N ILE A 532 -10.55 43.62 25.07
CA ILE A 532 -11.92 43.94 24.64
C ILE A 532 -12.64 42.77 23.93
N PHE A 533 -11.92 41.84 23.30
CA PHE A 533 -12.52 40.68 22.62
C PHE A 533 -12.93 39.58 23.61
N GLY A 534 -12.25 39.49 24.76
CA GLY A 534 -12.52 38.49 25.79
C GLY A 534 -13.98 38.49 26.26
N PRO A 535 -14.51 39.62 26.77
CA PRO A 535 -15.90 39.75 27.20
C PRO A 535 -16.89 39.48 26.08
N VAL A 536 -16.65 40.02 24.87
CA VAL A 536 -17.51 39.80 23.70
C VAL A 536 -17.68 38.30 23.45
N LYS A 537 -16.58 37.56 23.39
CA LYS A 537 -16.60 36.11 23.14
C LYS A 537 -17.22 35.33 24.30
N ARG A 538 -16.94 35.71 25.55
CA ARG A 538 -17.46 35.07 26.78
C ARG A 538 -18.99 35.05 26.81
N TYR A 539 -19.63 36.12 26.33
CA TYR A 539 -21.09 36.25 26.28
C TYR A 539 -21.70 35.92 24.91
N GLY A 540 -20.98 35.18 24.05
CA GLY A 540 -21.51 34.70 22.77
C GLY A 540 -21.66 35.76 21.69
N GLY A 541 -20.98 36.90 21.83
CA GLY A 541 -20.89 37.94 20.80
C GLY A 541 -19.83 37.60 19.77
N VAL A 542 -19.97 38.21 18.59
CA VAL A 542 -19.04 38.07 17.47
C VAL A 542 -18.45 39.44 17.16
N VAL A 543 -17.13 39.55 17.17
CA VAL A 543 -16.43 40.76 16.68
C VAL A 543 -16.59 40.78 15.16
N SER A 544 -17.34 41.75 14.65
CA SER A 544 -17.66 41.86 13.22
C SER A 544 -16.63 42.66 12.46
N ASN A 545 -16.13 43.75 13.04
CA ASN A 545 -15.13 44.58 12.40
C ASN A 545 -14.30 45.32 13.46
N VAL A 546 -13.05 45.58 13.12
CA VAL A 546 -12.12 46.36 13.93
C VAL A 546 -11.46 47.34 12.98
N VAL A 547 -11.67 48.64 13.22
CA VAL A 547 -11.15 49.71 12.38
C VAL A 547 -10.32 50.62 13.27
N ALA A 548 -9.00 50.53 13.14
CA ALA A 548 -8.06 51.20 14.05
C ALA A 548 -8.41 50.92 15.52
N ASP A 549 -8.75 51.95 16.28
CA ASP A 549 -9.11 51.91 17.69
C ASP A 549 -10.55 51.49 17.99
N SER A 550 -11.40 51.40 16.97
CA SER A 550 -12.82 51.09 17.15
C SER A 550 -13.14 49.62 16.90
N MET A 551 -14.06 49.06 17.71
CA MET A 551 -14.56 47.69 17.55
C MET A 551 -16.07 47.68 17.38
N LEU A 552 -16.55 46.94 16.39
CA LEU A 552 -17.96 46.59 16.23
C LEU A 552 -18.18 45.12 16.59
N ALA A 553 -18.98 44.87 17.62
CA ALA A 553 -19.41 43.54 18.03
C ALA A 553 -20.91 43.35 17.87
N LEU A 554 -21.32 42.11 17.60
CA LEU A 554 -22.70 41.75 17.30
C LEU A 554 -23.16 40.55 18.13
N TRP A 555 -24.38 40.64 18.62
CA TRP A 555 -25.16 39.49 19.08
C TRP A 555 -26.38 39.39 18.18
N VAL A 556 -26.54 38.28 17.47
CA VAL A 556 -27.59 38.12 16.44
C VAL A 556 -28.46 36.89 16.66
N SER A 557 -29.74 37.03 16.34
CA SER A 557 -30.76 35.99 16.48
C SER A 557 -31.82 36.17 15.38
N ALA A 558 -32.52 35.09 15.03
CA ALA A 558 -33.59 35.15 14.03
C ALA A 558 -34.79 35.97 14.53
N LEU A 559 -35.10 35.86 15.82
CA LEU A 559 -36.19 36.56 16.50
C LEU A 559 -35.63 37.39 17.68
N PRO A 560 -36.32 38.45 18.14
CA PRO A 560 -35.92 39.21 19.32
C PRO A 560 -35.69 38.29 20.53
N ASP A 561 -34.55 38.45 21.20
CA ASP A 561 -34.11 37.58 22.30
C ASP A 561 -33.61 38.43 23.49
N ASP A 562 -34.31 38.36 24.62
CA ASP A 562 -33.98 39.10 25.84
C ASP A 562 -32.68 38.62 26.47
N GLN A 563 -32.36 37.33 26.36
CA GLN A 563 -31.13 36.78 26.90
C GLN A 563 -29.93 37.27 26.09
N GLN A 564 -30.08 37.36 24.77
CA GLN A 564 -29.08 37.96 23.89
C GLN A 564 -28.83 39.44 24.23
N ARG A 565 -29.89 40.25 24.39
CA ARG A 565 -29.77 41.66 24.80
C ARG A 565 -29.05 41.79 26.14
N LYS A 566 -29.43 40.95 27.12
CA LYS A 566 -28.78 40.88 28.43
C LYS A 566 -27.29 40.52 28.31
N ASN A 567 -26.95 39.52 27.50
CA ASN A 567 -25.57 39.09 27.28
C ASN A 567 -24.71 40.23 26.69
N ALA A 568 -25.25 41.01 25.75
CA ALA A 568 -24.55 42.17 25.20
C ALA A 568 -24.29 43.25 26.28
N CYS A 569 -25.28 43.54 27.12
CA CYS A 569 -25.10 44.48 28.23
C CYS A 569 -24.08 43.99 29.27
N LEU A 570 -24.11 42.70 29.61
CA LEU A 570 -23.13 42.10 30.52
C LEU A 570 -21.72 42.12 29.92
N ALA A 571 -21.58 41.85 28.62
CA ALA A 571 -20.31 41.97 27.92
C ALA A 571 -19.76 43.38 27.96
N ALA A 572 -20.61 44.39 27.80
CA ALA A 572 -20.21 45.79 27.85
C ALA A 572 -19.75 46.23 29.26
N LEU A 573 -20.44 45.76 30.31
CA LEU A 573 -20.05 46.00 31.70
C LEU A 573 -18.72 45.32 32.03
N ASP A 574 -18.57 44.04 31.67
CA ASP A 574 -17.31 43.31 31.87
C ASP A 574 -16.17 43.93 31.03
N LEU A 575 -16.44 44.44 29.82
CA LEU A 575 -15.46 45.16 29.00
C LEU A 575 -15.01 46.45 29.69
N ALA A 576 -15.93 47.25 30.22
CA ALA A 576 -15.58 48.45 30.96
C ALA A 576 -14.75 48.15 32.22
N GLU A 577 -15.07 47.07 32.94
CA GLU A 577 -14.31 46.60 34.12
C GLU A 577 -12.91 46.11 33.72
N GLU A 578 -12.79 45.32 32.65
CA GLU A 578 -11.50 44.79 32.18
C GLU A 578 -10.58 45.89 31.63
N VAL A 579 -11.12 46.93 30.98
CA VAL A 579 -10.33 48.13 30.58
C VAL A 579 -9.84 48.90 31.81
N GLN A 580 -10.67 49.03 32.86
CA GLN A 580 -10.22 49.64 34.11
C GLN A 580 -9.10 48.84 34.77
N MET A 581 -9.19 47.50 34.77
CA MET A 581 -8.12 46.64 35.26
C MET A 581 -6.85 46.75 34.42
N PHE A 582 -6.98 46.84 33.09
CA PHE A 582 -5.85 47.05 32.17
C PHE A 582 -5.09 48.34 32.51
N ASN A 583 -5.80 49.43 32.80
CA ASN A 583 -5.20 50.69 33.25
C ASN A 583 -4.47 50.60 34.60
N GLN A 584 -4.92 49.71 35.50
CA GLN A 584 -4.24 49.50 36.79
C GLN A 584 -2.92 48.73 36.60
N SER A 585 -2.86 47.82 35.62
CA SER A 585 -1.65 47.07 35.30
C SER A 585 -0.62 47.83 34.45
N SER A 586 -1.03 48.92 33.78
CA SER A 586 -0.20 49.71 32.87
C SER A 586 -0.18 51.19 33.30
N PRO A 587 0.58 51.57 34.35
CA PRO A 587 0.51 52.90 34.94
C PRO A 587 0.97 54.03 34.02
N ASP A 588 1.81 53.73 33.03
CA ASP A 588 2.41 54.72 32.13
C ASP A 588 1.46 55.17 31.00
N VAL A 589 0.39 54.40 30.72
CA VAL A 589 -0.57 54.70 29.65
C VAL A 589 -1.99 54.44 30.14
N LYS A 590 -2.70 55.51 30.52
CA LYS A 590 -4.12 55.43 30.87
C LYS A 590 -4.98 55.60 29.63
N ILE A 591 -5.79 54.61 29.33
CA ILE A 591 -6.74 54.63 28.23
C ILE A 591 -8.18 54.64 28.74
N SER A 592 -9.07 55.30 28.01
CA SER A 592 -10.50 55.19 28.27
C SER A 592 -11.19 54.64 27.04
N THR A 593 -12.14 53.73 27.20
CA THR A 593 -12.92 53.19 26.10
C THR A 593 -14.37 53.61 26.26
N ARG A 594 -14.91 54.28 25.25
CA ARG A 594 -16.33 54.61 25.17
C ARG A 594 -17.06 53.49 24.48
N ILE A 595 -18.28 53.22 24.92
CA ILE A 595 -19.10 52.10 24.47
C ILE A 595 -20.52 52.59 24.22
N GLY A 596 -21.05 52.26 23.04
CA GLY A 596 -22.45 52.43 22.67
C GLY A 596 -23.11 51.08 22.41
N LEU A 597 -24.34 50.88 22.89
CA LEU A 597 -25.17 49.72 22.55
C LEU A 597 -26.50 50.14 21.95
N ASN A 598 -26.90 49.43 20.91
CA ASN A 598 -28.24 49.57 20.35
C ASN A 598 -28.80 48.23 19.90
N PHE A 599 -30.08 47.99 20.15
CA PHE A 599 -30.81 46.81 19.72
C PHE A 599 -31.80 47.14 18.62
N GLY A 600 -31.91 46.26 17.63
CA GLY A 600 -32.87 46.42 16.55
C GLY A 600 -32.71 45.40 15.43
N ARG A 601 -33.46 45.64 14.36
CA ARG A 601 -33.48 44.79 13.17
C ARG A 601 -32.52 45.32 12.10
N PHE A 602 -31.69 44.45 11.54
CA PHE A 602 -30.73 44.80 10.49
C PHE A 602 -30.45 43.65 9.54
N LEU A 603 -29.76 43.94 8.43
CA LEU A 603 -29.34 42.95 7.45
C LEU A 603 -27.90 42.54 7.75
N LEU A 604 -27.60 41.24 7.83
CA LEU A 604 -26.25 40.71 8.01
C LEU A 604 -25.90 39.85 6.80
N GLY A 605 -24.74 40.07 6.18
CA GLY A 605 -24.35 39.29 5.01
C GLY A 605 -23.03 39.71 4.38
N ASN A 606 -22.63 39.01 3.31
CA ASN A 606 -21.49 39.40 2.48
C ASN A 606 -21.89 40.56 1.58
N ILE A 607 -21.26 41.71 1.79
CA ILE A 607 -21.56 42.94 1.06
C ILE A 607 -20.27 43.42 0.43
N GLY A 608 -20.37 43.73 -0.86
CA GLY A 608 -19.20 44.01 -1.66
C GLY A 608 -19.54 44.06 -3.13
N ALA A 609 -18.59 44.51 -3.93
CA ALA A 609 -18.68 44.51 -5.38
C ALA A 609 -17.39 43.96 -5.97
N ILE A 610 -17.50 43.32 -7.14
CA ILE A 610 -16.38 42.77 -7.91
C ILE A 610 -15.68 41.64 -7.13
N ASP A 611 -14.57 41.95 -6.46
CA ASP A 611 -13.66 41.02 -5.78
C ASP A 611 -13.45 41.37 -4.31
N HIS A 612 -14.07 42.43 -3.79
CA HIS A 612 -13.97 42.83 -2.39
C HIS A 612 -15.33 42.67 -1.68
N TYR A 613 -15.46 41.63 -0.85
CA TYR A 613 -16.65 41.33 -0.05
C TYR A 613 -16.31 41.22 1.43
N GLU A 614 -17.10 41.89 2.26
CA GLU A 614 -16.98 41.85 3.72
C GLU A 614 -18.28 41.34 4.34
N TYR A 615 -18.18 40.42 5.29
CA TYR A 615 -19.33 39.97 6.07
C TYR A 615 -19.63 41.00 7.16
N ARG A 616 -20.65 41.83 6.96
CA ARG A 616 -20.92 42.98 7.84
C ARG A 616 -22.41 43.26 8.04
N PRO A 617 -22.78 43.94 9.13
CA PRO A 617 -24.15 44.42 9.34
C PRO A 617 -24.43 45.65 8.47
N ILE A 618 -25.62 45.72 7.88
CA ILE A 618 -26.19 46.91 7.23
C ILE A 618 -27.47 47.27 7.96
N GLY A 619 -27.51 48.52 8.38
CA GLY A 619 -28.72 49.15 8.85
C GLY A 619 -28.41 50.40 9.64
N ASP A 620 -29.46 51.16 9.89
CA ASP A 620 -29.41 52.34 10.75
C ASP A 620 -28.93 52.03 12.19
N ILE A 621 -29.06 50.76 12.62
CA ILE A 621 -28.62 50.30 13.94
C ILE A 621 -27.14 50.57 14.18
N VAL A 622 -26.26 50.28 13.20
CA VAL A 622 -24.80 50.40 13.35
C VAL A 622 -24.42 51.87 13.53
N ASN A 623 -24.99 52.73 12.69
CA ASN A 623 -24.78 54.18 12.76
C ASN A 623 -25.33 54.77 14.07
N THR A 624 -26.46 54.28 14.57
CA THR A 624 -27.04 54.70 15.85
C THR A 624 -26.13 54.29 17.00
N THR A 625 -25.59 53.07 16.95
CA THR A 625 -24.68 52.54 17.97
C THR A 625 -23.40 53.38 18.05
N ALA A 626 -22.79 53.70 16.92
CA ALA A 626 -21.61 54.58 16.86
C ALA A 626 -21.92 56.01 17.36
N ARG A 627 -23.12 56.53 17.10
CA ARG A 627 -23.54 57.84 17.64
C ARG A 627 -23.79 57.82 19.15
N LEU A 628 -24.28 56.70 19.69
CA LEU A 628 -24.43 56.51 21.14
C LEU A 628 -23.06 56.39 21.82
N GLU A 629 -22.10 55.71 21.18
CA GLU A 629 -20.71 55.73 21.63
C GLU A 629 -20.22 57.19 21.68
N GLY A 630 -20.30 57.95 20.60
CA GLY A 630 -19.83 59.34 20.57
C GLY A 630 -20.56 60.28 21.55
N LEU A 631 -21.83 60.01 21.88
CA LEU A 631 -22.60 60.77 22.88
C LEU A 631 -21.96 60.72 24.28
N ASN A 632 -21.22 59.65 24.60
CA ASN A 632 -20.48 59.53 25.86
C ASN A 632 -19.56 60.74 26.10
N LYS A 633 -18.94 61.27 25.06
CA LYS A 633 -18.05 62.44 25.16
C LYS A 633 -18.78 63.69 25.66
N HIS A 634 -20.03 63.88 25.25
CA HIS A 634 -20.84 65.02 25.66
C HIS A 634 -21.38 64.86 27.08
N LEU A 635 -21.75 63.62 27.44
CA LEU A 635 -22.32 63.31 28.76
C LEU A 635 -21.27 62.99 29.82
N GLY A 636 -19.98 62.92 29.48
CA GLY A 636 -18.92 62.52 30.40
C GLY A 636 -19.08 61.08 30.92
N THR A 637 -19.73 60.21 30.15
CA THR A 637 -19.97 58.79 30.46
C THR A 637 -19.01 57.89 29.66
N TYR A 638 -19.04 56.57 29.92
CA TYR A 638 -18.29 55.58 29.13
C TYR A 638 -19.15 54.49 28.50
N LEU A 639 -20.37 54.27 29.00
CA LEU A 639 -21.21 53.16 28.56
C LEU A 639 -22.66 53.59 28.43
N LEU A 640 -23.10 53.81 27.20
CA LEU A 640 -24.47 54.20 26.87
C LEU A 640 -25.17 53.09 26.07
N ALA A 641 -26.45 52.91 26.35
CA ALA A 641 -27.33 51.98 25.67
C ALA A 641 -28.64 52.67 25.29
N SER A 642 -29.24 52.25 24.17
CA SER A 642 -30.60 52.67 23.83
C SER A 642 -31.64 52.00 24.74
N ALA A 643 -32.81 52.64 24.86
CA ALA A 643 -33.96 52.06 25.54
C ALA A 643 -34.30 50.66 25.00
N GLU A 644 -34.26 50.48 23.67
CA GLU A 644 -34.51 49.21 23.00
C GLU A 644 -33.57 48.07 23.47
N THR A 645 -32.38 48.41 23.95
CA THR A 645 -31.40 47.45 24.45
C THR A 645 -31.71 47.00 25.87
N ILE A 646 -32.10 47.92 26.75
CA ILE A 646 -32.18 47.68 28.20
C ILE A 646 -33.61 47.46 28.72
N GLU A 647 -34.64 47.96 28.01
CA GLU A 647 -36.03 47.81 28.45
C GLU A 647 -36.45 46.33 28.48
N GLY A 648 -37.00 45.93 29.64
CA GLY A 648 -37.40 44.55 29.93
C GLY A 648 -36.27 43.67 30.46
N ILE A 649 -35.01 44.13 30.45
CA ILE A 649 -33.86 43.36 30.92
C ILE A 649 -33.71 43.49 32.44
N ARG A 650 -33.65 42.35 33.14
CA ARG A 650 -33.44 42.30 34.59
C ARG A 650 -31.97 41.99 34.94
N GLY A 651 -31.54 42.50 36.09
CA GLY A 651 -30.22 42.20 36.66
C GLY A 651 -29.11 43.19 36.29
N ILE A 652 -29.48 44.36 35.77
CA ILE A 652 -28.55 45.45 35.41
C ILE A 652 -29.12 46.74 35.98
N LEU A 653 -28.30 47.53 36.66
CA LEU A 653 -28.64 48.88 37.07
C LEU A 653 -28.29 49.83 35.93
N ALA A 654 -29.28 50.61 35.49
CA ALA A 654 -29.11 51.62 34.45
C ALA A 654 -29.79 52.93 34.84
N ARG A 655 -29.20 54.05 34.45
CA ARG A 655 -29.69 55.41 34.68
C ARG A 655 -30.21 55.99 33.38
N GLU A 656 -31.47 56.44 33.33
CA GLU A 656 -31.95 57.17 32.16
C GLU A 656 -31.24 58.53 32.11
N VAL A 657 -30.50 58.80 31.02
CA VAL A 657 -29.73 60.04 30.86
C VAL A 657 -30.44 61.06 29.96
N GLY A 658 -31.57 60.70 29.35
CA GLY A 658 -32.39 61.64 28.58
C GLY A 658 -32.85 61.11 27.23
N ARG A 659 -33.45 62.01 26.46
CA ARG A 659 -33.96 61.74 25.12
C ARG A 659 -33.26 62.65 24.12
N PHE A 660 -32.51 62.05 23.20
CA PHE A 660 -31.60 62.76 22.32
C PHE A 660 -31.99 62.58 20.86
N LEU A 661 -32.10 63.68 20.12
CA LEU A 661 -32.08 63.66 18.66
C LEU A 661 -30.61 63.68 18.20
N LEU A 662 -30.07 62.48 17.97
CA LEU A 662 -28.71 62.31 17.49
C LEU A 662 -28.57 62.91 16.08
N TYR A 663 -27.42 63.54 15.80
CA TYR A 663 -27.15 64.19 14.53
C TYR A 663 -27.52 63.31 13.33
N GLY A 664 -28.30 63.86 12.39
CA GLY A 664 -28.75 63.15 11.19
C GLY A 664 -29.76 62.03 11.46
N LYS A 665 -30.48 62.02 12.58
CA LYS A 665 -31.67 61.21 12.80
C LYS A 665 -32.94 62.05 12.74
N ALA A 666 -34.03 61.42 12.29
CA ALA A 666 -35.37 62.00 12.34
C ALA A 666 -36.13 61.62 13.62
N LYS A 667 -35.80 60.48 14.23
CA LYS A 667 -36.43 59.99 15.47
C LYS A 667 -35.48 60.13 16.65
N PRO A 668 -35.95 60.63 17.79
CA PRO A 668 -35.14 60.72 18.99
C PRO A 668 -34.98 59.36 19.65
N VAL A 669 -33.83 59.16 20.30
CA VAL A 669 -33.47 57.93 21.01
C VAL A 669 -33.49 58.23 22.51
N ARG A 670 -34.17 57.38 23.29
CA ARG A 670 -34.04 57.39 24.75
C ARG A 670 -32.77 56.64 25.12
N VAL A 671 -31.93 57.28 25.93
CA VAL A 671 -30.58 56.80 26.23
C VAL A 671 -30.47 56.51 27.72
N PHE A 672 -29.80 55.41 28.02
CA PHE A 672 -29.49 54.95 29.35
C PHE A 672 -27.99 54.77 29.51
N GLU A 673 -27.46 55.15 30.66
CA GLU A 673 -26.12 54.77 31.08
C GLU A 673 -26.19 53.46 31.86
N LEU A 674 -25.38 52.47 31.48
CA LEU A 674 -25.29 51.21 32.24
C LEU A 674 -24.25 51.38 33.35
N ILE A 675 -24.67 51.23 34.60
CA ILE A 675 -23.84 51.54 35.77
C ILE A 675 -23.11 50.29 36.25
N CYS A 676 -23.86 49.23 36.55
CA CYS A 676 -23.29 48.00 37.07
C CYS A 676 -24.28 46.84 36.92
N ARG A 677 -23.79 45.63 37.22
CA ARG A 677 -24.65 44.46 37.38
C ARG A 677 -25.42 44.60 38.70
N ALA A 678 -26.68 44.17 38.74
CA ALA A 678 -27.52 44.35 39.92
C ALA A 678 -27.01 43.60 41.16
N ASP A 679 -26.22 42.55 40.98
CA ASP A 679 -25.55 41.79 42.06
C ASP A 679 -24.32 42.50 42.64
N LYS A 680 -23.72 43.45 41.90
CA LYS A 680 -22.60 44.30 42.34
C LYS A 680 -23.04 45.73 42.69
N MET A 681 -24.34 45.99 42.73
CA MET A 681 -24.88 47.34 42.96
C MET A 681 -24.57 47.83 44.37
N THR A 682 -23.98 49.02 44.45
CA THR A 682 -23.83 49.75 45.72
C THR A 682 -25.07 50.60 46.01
N GLU A 683 -25.40 50.82 47.28
CA GLU A 683 -26.50 51.72 47.65
C GLU A 683 -26.25 53.16 47.16
N GLU A 684 -24.98 53.58 47.10
CA GLU A 684 -24.56 54.89 46.56
C GLU A 684 -24.93 55.05 45.08
N GLN A 685 -24.63 54.06 44.24
CA GLN A 685 -25.01 54.06 42.82
C GLN A 685 -26.53 54.07 42.61
N LYS A 686 -27.25 53.31 43.45
CA LYS A 686 -28.72 53.26 43.39
C LYS A 686 -29.33 54.61 43.75
N GLU A 687 -28.83 55.24 44.81
CA GLU A 687 -29.28 56.57 45.24
C GLU A 687 -28.95 57.65 44.21
N LEU A 688 -27.77 57.59 43.58
CA LEU A 688 -27.40 58.44 42.46
C LEU A 688 -28.40 58.32 41.30
N CYS A 689 -28.75 57.10 40.88
CA CYS A 689 -29.72 56.88 39.80
C CYS A 689 -31.10 57.46 40.13
N LEU A 690 -31.57 57.31 41.38
CA LEU A 690 -32.86 57.86 41.83
C LEU A 690 -32.83 59.38 41.88
N SER A 691 -31.80 59.96 42.50
CA SER A 691 -31.63 61.43 42.61
C SER A 691 -31.55 62.07 41.23
N PHE A 692 -30.82 61.45 40.30
CA PHE A 692 -30.73 61.92 38.93
C PHE A 692 -32.06 61.82 38.17
N ALA A 693 -32.84 60.77 38.39
CA ALA A 693 -34.15 60.63 37.77
C ALA A 693 -35.12 61.75 38.22
N GLU A 694 -35.08 62.15 39.49
CA GLU A 694 -35.85 63.30 39.99
C GLU A 694 -35.38 64.62 39.37
N ALA A 695 -34.06 64.84 39.29
CA ALA A 695 -33.48 66.02 38.65
C ALA A 695 -33.86 66.11 37.16
N LEU A 696 -33.83 64.98 36.46
CA LEU A 696 -34.21 64.88 35.06
C LEU A 696 -35.72 65.12 34.85
N ASP A 697 -36.58 64.67 35.77
CA ASP A 697 -38.03 64.96 35.70
C ASP A 697 -38.32 66.44 35.93
N ALA A 698 -37.66 67.08 36.91
CA ALA A 698 -37.74 68.53 37.12
C ALA A 698 -37.29 69.31 35.88
N PHE A 699 -36.20 68.87 35.24
CA PHE A 699 -35.70 69.44 33.98
C PHE A 699 -36.72 69.33 32.84
N ARG A 700 -37.35 68.15 32.67
CA ARG A 700 -38.39 67.91 31.65
C ARG A 700 -39.62 68.80 31.85
N ARG A 701 -39.95 69.12 33.10
CA ARG A 701 -41.04 70.03 33.47
C ARG A 701 -40.67 71.51 33.38
N GLN A 702 -39.46 71.84 32.92
CA GLN A 702 -38.93 73.22 32.82
C GLN A 702 -38.81 73.93 34.19
N LEU A 703 -38.68 73.15 35.28
CA LEU A 703 -38.44 73.70 36.63
C LEU A 703 -36.94 73.94 36.81
N TRP A 704 -36.41 74.98 36.15
CA TRP A 704 -34.96 75.19 36.01
C TRP A 704 -34.22 75.33 37.34
N GLU A 705 -34.77 76.05 38.31
CA GLU A 705 -34.13 76.23 39.63
C GLU A 705 -34.09 74.90 40.41
N ASP A 706 -35.21 74.18 40.46
CA ASP A 706 -35.32 72.88 41.14
C ASP A 706 -34.40 71.83 40.49
N ALA A 707 -34.37 71.79 39.15
CA ALA A 707 -33.48 70.91 38.41
C ALA A 707 -32.00 71.27 38.67
N ALA A 708 -31.65 72.56 38.63
CA ALA A 708 -30.28 73.01 38.86
C ALA A 708 -29.80 72.72 40.28
N GLU A 709 -30.65 72.93 41.30
CA GLU A 709 -30.35 72.59 42.70
C GLU A 709 -30.09 71.08 42.84
N LYS A 710 -31.00 70.24 42.31
CA LYS A 710 -30.85 68.77 42.36
C LYS A 710 -29.59 68.27 41.64
N PHE A 711 -29.23 68.84 40.48
CA PHE A 711 -27.99 68.46 39.80
C PHE A 711 -26.73 68.94 40.54
N HIS A 712 -26.76 70.11 41.19
CA HIS A 712 -25.67 70.55 42.06
C HIS A 712 -25.50 69.63 43.28
N ASP A 713 -26.61 69.21 43.91
CA ASP A 713 -26.58 68.28 45.04
C ASP A 713 -25.96 66.94 44.67
N ILE A 714 -26.27 66.43 43.47
CA ILE A 714 -25.64 65.21 42.93
C ILE A 714 -24.12 65.40 42.80
N ILE A 715 -23.67 66.52 42.22
CA ILE A 715 -22.23 66.79 42.05
C ILE A 715 -21.53 66.96 43.41
N ASN A 716 -22.17 67.66 44.35
CA ASN A 716 -21.62 67.87 45.70
C ASN A 716 -21.49 66.55 46.47
N LYS A 717 -22.46 65.64 46.31
CA LYS A 717 -22.51 64.36 47.04
C LYS A 717 -21.62 63.29 46.44
N TYR A 718 -21.63 63.13 45.11
CA TYR A 718 -20.98 62.00 44.42
C TYR A 718 -19.72 62.41 43.62
N GLY A 719 -19.36 63.70 43.60
CA GLY A 719 -18.20 64.22 42.89
C GLY A 719 -18.48 64.55 41.43
N LYS A 720 -17.51 64.30 40.53
CA LYS A 720 -17.63 64.64 39.10
C LYS A 720 -18.56 63.67 38.36
N ASP A 721 -19.87 63.91 38.45
CA ASP A 721 -20.88 63.24 37.61
C ASP A 721 -21.07 63.98 36.28
N GLY A 722 -20.65 63.34 35.18
CA GLY A 722 -20.71 63.92 33.83
C GLY A 722 -22.12 64.33 33.40
N PRO A 723 -23.14 63.45 33.51
CA PRO A 723 -24.49 63.79 33.10
C PRO A 723 -25.07 64.99 33.87
N SER A 724 -24.85 65.09 35.19
CA SER A 724 -25.33 66.23 35.97
C SER A 724 -24.66 67.54 35.53
N GLN A 725 -23.36 67.52 35.23
CA GLN A 725 -22.65 68.69 34.70
C GLN A 725 -23.21 69.11 33.34
N TYR A 726 -23.43 68.16 32.43
CA TYR A 726 -24.03 68.41 31.13
C TYR A 726 -25.39 69.10 31.25
N TYR A 727 -26.24 68.64 32.16
CA TYR A 727 -27.55 69.24 32.38
C TYR A 727 -27.47 70.64 33.01
N LEU A 728 -26.51 70.93 33.89
CA LEU A 728 -26.30 72.28 34.42
C LEU A 728 -25.90 73.27 33.34
N GLU A 729 -24.99 72.88 32.44
CA GLU A 729 -24.60 73.69 31.27
C GLU A 729 -25.80 73.93 30.35
N LEU A 730 -26.61 72.89 30.12
CA LEU A 730 -27.80 72.97 29.28
C LEU A 730 -28.89 73.86 29.88
N ILE A 731 -29.10 73.80 31.21
CA ILE A 731 -30.03 74.70 31.93
C ILE A 731 -29.56 76.15 31.79
N ALA A 732 -28.26 76.42 31.92
CA ALA A 732 -27.73 77.77 31.74
C ALA A 732 -28.04 78.32 30.34
N HIS A 733 -27.91 77.49 29.31
CA HIS A 733 -28.26 77.86 27.94
C HIS A 733 -29.78 78.06 27.75
N TYR A 734 -30.62 77.15 28.24
CA TYR A 734 -32.08 77.27 28.13
C TYR A 734 -32.70 78.38 28.99
N ARG A 735 -31.97 78.94 29.96
CA ARG A 735 -32.37 80.18 30.63
C ARG A 735 -32.31 81.39 29.69
N GLU A 736 -31.34 81.41 28.78
CA GLU A 736 -31.18 82.49 27.79
C GLU A 736 -32.12 82.28 26.59
N GLU A 737 -32.30 81.03 26.15
CA GLU A 737 -33.18 80.66 25.03
C GLU A 737 -34.10 79.48 25.42
N PRO A 738 -35.26 79.74 26.05
CA PRO A 738 -36.11 78.69 26.59
C PRO A 738 -36.84 77.91 25.49
N PRO A 739 -36.91 76.56 25.59
CA PRO A 739 -37.68 75.75 24.67
C PRO A 739 -39.19 76.04 24.81
N GLY A 740 -39.96 75.85 23.74
CA GLY A 740 -41.40 76.12 23.73
C GLY A 740 -42.19 75.32 24.77
N LYS A 741 -43.39 75.80 25.15
CA LYS A 741 -44.25 75.18 26.19
C LYS A 741 -44.66 73.72 25.94
N LEU A 742 -44.53 73.23 24.70
CA LEU A 742 -44.85 71.85 24.30
C LEU A 742 -43.60 70.95 24.24
N TRP A 743 -42.46 71.43 24.71
CA TRP A 743 -41.21 70.68 24.72
C TRP A 743 -41.25 69.56 25.77
N ASP A 744 -40.86 68.36 25.34
CA ASP A 744 -40.97 67.10 26.10
C ASP A 744 -39.61 66.60 26.61
N GLY A 745 -38.64 67.51 26.79
CA GLY A 745 -37.28 67.17 27.24
C GLY A 745 -36.37 66.62 26.15
N LEU A 746 -36.71 66.86 24.87
CA LEU A 746 -35.90 66.44 23.73
C LEU A 746 -34.66 67.31 23.56
N ILE A 747 -33.49 66.69 23.51
CA ILE A 747 -32.19 67.37 23.36
C ILE A 747 -31.63 67.12 21.96
N CYS A 748 -31.37 68.19 21.21
CA CYS A 748 -30.74 68.11 19.89
C CYS A 748 -29.22 68.14 20.03
N VAL A 749 -28.54 67.11 19.56
CA VAL A 749 -27.07 67.05 19.59
C VAL A 749 -26.53 67.59 18.28
N GLU A 750 -25.89 68.76 18.33
CA GLU A 750 -25.23 69.35 17.17
C GLU A 750 -23.92 68.63 16.84
N LYS A 751 -23.51 68.68 15.57
CA LYS A 751 -22.23 68.13 15.14
C LYS A 751 -21.12 69.09 15.58
N LYS A 752 -20.27 68.67 16.52
CA LYS A 752 -18.97 69.32 16.74
C LYS A 752 -17.98 68.95 15.65
#